data_AF-A0A0C1N7B5-F1
#
_entry.id   AF-A0A0C1N7B5-F1
#
_cell.length_a   1.000
_cell.length_b   1.000
_cell.length_c   1.000
_cell.angle_alpha   90.00
_cell.angle_beta   90.00
_cell.angle_gamma   90.00
#
_symmetry.space_group_name_H-M   'P 1'
#
loop_
_entity.id
_entity.type
_entity.pdbx_description
1 polymer ?
#
loop_
_entity_poly.entity_id
_entity_poly.type
_entity_poly.pdbx_seq_one_letter_code
_entity_poly.pdbx_strand_id
1 'polypeptide(L)'
;MDTQNYSQQFIYKDWILVENQFNLSKVQHRETVFTIGNGYLGTRGTFEEGCTHSQPATFIHGVFDNVPIVYTELANCPDWTPLIVIVDGDRFRLEKGEILSYERQLDLRRGVLSRKVRWRSPRGKTVDLYFERFASLADEHVLVLRCQVTPVDFEGVVEVQTSINGYPENQGFNHWELLDQGKTDKGSWLQLRTRTTGIELGVASSITVSGTDAPVQVSNPPGYPTFTTTFQAGVGTTVTVDKFVTLFTSRDVEKPLESACDKLAQLPAYLELLNAHEQSWQEAWEKSDIVIEGDTKAQLAVRYNLFQLLICAAQHDDKVSIAAKTLSGFGYRGHVFWDTEIFILPFFIYTQPALARNLLSYRYHTLNGARRKALHYGYKGAMYSWESADTGDEVTPRWLPPNDFYGEDIRIWCRDREIHISADVVYAVWYYWQATNDHEWMRDCGAEIILDTAVFWGSRVEYNTKYERYEIREVIGADEYHEHSDNNAFTNRMVQWHLEKALFIHEWLRNTYPEQANELTQRLQLTAGRFSRWRDIITNIWIPYDPSTNLIEQYEGFFKLEDINLADYEPRTKSMQSILTIEGANKRQVLKQPDVLMLLYLMRQSQEFPYTPEILQKNWDYYAPRTDITYGSSLGPAIHAILASDIGNKKEAYERFMQAALVDIEDVRGNAHEGIHGASAGGVWQAVILGFGGVQLAGDAPTSTPHLPYGWKRLKFKLMWHGKWHEFDLRSDEKDIMRDIRGFIFDLDGVLTDTAEYHYLGWQKLADEEGLPFNREANEELRGVSRRDSLLKIIANRRQYSEAQLEEMMDRKNRYYVDLIHNMTKADLLPGAVALLDELRSAGIKIALGSASKNAQTVIEKLGISDRIDVIADGYSVKQPKPAPDLFLFAAGELGLEPQQCVVVEDAAAGIEAALAAGMLAVGLGPAERVGEAHVVLPSLAGVRWSELRDKLSAVD
;
A
#
# COMPACT_ATOMS: atom_id res chain seq x y z
N MET A 1 27.31 2.35 11.24
CA MET A 1 26.27 3.19 11.90
C MET A 1 24.94 2.58 11.49
N ASP A 2 24.61 1.34 11.84
CA ASP A 2 24.18 0.83 13.16
C ASP A 2 23.37 1.83 13.99
N THR A 3 22.06 1.87 13.71
CA THR A 3 20.98 1.26 14.53
C THR A 3 19.68 1.37 13.71
N GLN A 4 19.23 0.29 13.07
CA GLN A 4 17.89 0.24 12.47
C GLN A 4 16.85 0.30 13.60
N ASN A 5 16.16 1.44 13.66
CA ASN A 5 15.05 1.73 14.56
C ASN A 5 13.84 0.87 14.17
N TYR A 6 13.70 -0.32 14.71
CA TYR A 6 12.54 -1.20 14.49
C TYR A 6 11.26 -0.76 15.26
N SER A 7 11.14 0.51 15.68
CA SER A 7 9.96 1.03 16.41
C SER A 7 9.21 2.18 15.72
N GLN A 8 9.34 2.35 14.40
CA GLN A 8 8.74 3.47 13.63
C GLN A 8 7.64 3.05 12.63
N GLN A 9 6.99 1.91 12.86
CA GLN A 9 5.95 1.38 11.97
C GLN A 9 4.55 1.85 12.39
N PHE A 10 3.65 2.01 11.41
CA PHE A 10 2.23 2.21 11.68
C PHE A 10 1.68 1.05 12.50
N ILE A 11 0.67 1.31 13.33
CA ILE A 11 -0.08 0.26 14.01
C ILE A 11 -1.35 -0.02 13.22
N TYR A 12 -1.57 -1.29 12.91
CA TYR A 12 -2.70 -1.80 12.13
C TYR A 12 -3.75 -2.35 13.10
N LYS A 13 -4.92 -1.69 13.22
CA LYS A 13 -5.99 -2.11 14.15
C LYS A 13 -7.34 -2.20 13.45
N ASP A 14 -7.67 -3.38 12.92
CA ASP A 14 -8.94 -3.66 12.23
C ASP A 14 -9.24 -2.70 11.07
N TRP A 15 -9.94 -1.59 11.32
CA TRP A 15 -10.26 -0.52 10.35
C TRP A 15 -9.42 0.75 10.51
N ILE A 16 -8.53 0.80 11.51
CA ILE A 16 -7.84 2.01 11.91
C ILE A 16 -6.35 1.88 11.63
N LEU A 17 -5.83 2.84 10.86
CA LEU A 17 -4.39 3.06 10.68
C LEU A 17 -3.91 4.10 11.69
N VAL A 18 -2.94 3.72 12.54
CA VAL A 18 -2.47 4.58 13.64
C VAL A 18 -1.00 4.96 13.48
N GLU A 19 -0.71 6.25 13.58
CA GLU A 19 0.62 6.80 13.82
C GLU A 19 0.73 7.26 15.27
N ASN A 20 1.58 6.61 16.06
CA ASN A 20 1.74 6.87 17.50
C ASN A 20 2.96 7.76 17.84
N GLN A 21 3.73 8.18 16.85
CA GLN A 21 4.89 9.04 17.02
C GLN A 21 4.99 10.04 15.88
N PHE A 22 5.25 11.30 16.22
CA PHE A 22 5.52 12.34 15.24
C PHE A 22 6.96 12.21 14.73
N ASN A 23 7.13 12.21 13.40
CA ASN A 23 8.45 12.21 12.76
C ASN A 23 8.55 13.29 11.68
N LEU A 24 9.38 14.30 11.94
CA LEU A 24 9.57 15.46 11.06
C LEU A 24 10.08 15.08 9.66
N SER A 25 10.90 14.02 9.52
CA SER A 25 11.45 13.62 8.21
C SER A 25 10.45 12.88 7.32
N LYS A 26 9.30 12.49 7.85
CA LYS A 26 8.25 11.74 7.14
C LYS A 26 6.97 12.54 6.91
N VAL A 27 6.94 13.83 7.26
CA VAL A 27 5.73 14.68 7.19
C VAL A 27 5.00 14.57 5.85
N GLN A 28 5.69 14.77 4.72
CA GLN A 28 5.06 14.76 3.40
C GLN A 28 4.51 13.39 2.98
N HIS A 29 5.19 12.31 3.37
CA HIS A 29 4.69 10.94 3.18
C HIS A 29 3.42 10.71 4.01
N ARG A 30 3.46 11.07 5.30
CA ARG A 30 2.33 10.89 6.22
C ARG A 30 1.12 11.73 5.82
N GLU A 31 1.35 12.93 5.29
CA GLU A 31 0.31 13.75 4.69
C GLU A 31 -0.42 13.04 3.55
N THR A 32 0.31 12.38 2.64
CA THR A 32 -0.33 11.55 1.61
C THR A 32 -1.12 10.41 2.23
N VAL A 33 -0.51 9.64 3.15
CA VAL A 33 -1.12 8.44 3.72
C VAL A 33 -2.46 8.74 4.38
N PHE A 34 -2.55 9.89 5.03
CA PHE A 34 -3.72 10.33 5.77
C PHE A 34 -4.62 11.30 4.98
N THR A 35 -4.57 11.26 3.65
CA THR A 35 -5.51 11.98 2.78
C THR A 35 -6.94 11.48 3.04
N ILE A 36 -7.88 12.42 3.10
CA ILE A 36 -9.33 12.16 3.15
C ILE A 36 -10.00 12.87 1.98
N GLY A 37 -11.21 12.44 1.60
CA GLY A 37 -11.96 13.00 0.49
C GLY A 37 -13.35 12.40 0.39
N ASN A 38 -14.11 12.80 -0.63
CA ASN A 38 -15.52 12.44 -0.77
C ASN A 38 -15.96 12.22 -2.23
N GLY A 39 -15.03 12.03 -3.14
CA GLY A 39 -15.30 11.83 -4.56
C GLY A 39 -15.38 13.13 -5.37
N TYR A 40 -15.67 14.27 -4.73
CA TYR A 40 -15.60 15.60 -5.36
C TYR A 40 -14.24 16.26 -5.13
N LEU A 41 -13.72 16.15 -3.89
CA LEU A 41 -12.42 16.67 -3.51
C LEU A 41 -11.61 15.71 -2.66
N GLY A 42 -10.29 15.92 -2.65
CA GLY A 42 -9.35 15.28 -1.75
C GLY A 42 -8.51 16.33 -1.02
N THR A 43 -8.25 16.11 0.27
CA THR A 43 -7.44 17.01 1.10
C THR A 43 -6.40 16.22 1.86
N ARG A 44 -5.14 16.65 1.74
CA ARG A 44 -3.99 15.96 2.34
C ARG A 44 -4.12 15.92 3.85
N GLY A 45 -3.51 14.91 4.45
CA GLY A 45 -3.39 14.75 5.89
C GLY A 45 -2.42 15.74 6.55
N THR A 46 -2.51 17.04 6.29
CA THR A 46 -1.69 18.05 7.00
C THR A 46 -2.13 18.28 8.43
N PHE A 47 -1.21 18.76 9.27
CA PHE A 47 -1.54 19.23 10.62
C PHE A 47 -2.21 20.60 10.56
N GLU A 48 -3.28 20.77 11.33
CA GLU A 48 -4.09 21.99 11.36
C GLU A 48 -3.28 23.25 11.73
N GLU A 49 -2.31 23.11 12.63
CA GLU A 49 -1.43 24.18 13.05
C GLU A 49 -0.32 24.48 12.04
N GLY A 50 -0.10 23.60 11.06
CA GLY A 50 1.04 23.61 10.14
C GLY A 50 2.33 23.07 10.76
N CYS A 51 3.26 22.64 9.92
CA CYS A 51 4.55 22.09 10.31
C CYS A 51 5.63 22.42 9.27
N THR A 52 6.89 22.49 9.68
CA THR A 52 8.00 22.64 8.73
C THR A 52 7.99 21.50 7.69
N HIS A 53 8.26 21.83 6.43
CA HIS A 53 8.22 20.92 5.27
C HIS A 53 6.84 20.40 4.85
N SER A 54 5.77 20.81 5.54
CA SER A 54 4.40 20.46 5.19
C SER A 54 4.02 20.95 3.78
N GLN A 55 3.24 20.14 3.07
CA GLN A 55 2.69 20.49 1.75
C GLN A 55 1.16 20.36 1.79
N PRO A 56 0.43 21.36 2.32
CA PRO A 56 -1.02 21.35 2.30
C PRO A 56 -1.53 21.41 0.87
N ALA A 57 -2.42 20.47 0.54
CA ALA A 57 -3.13 20.50 -0.71
C ALA A 57 -4.57 20.06 -0.54
N THR A 58 -5.47 20.77 -1.22
CA THR A 58 -6.85 20.36 -1.46
C THR A 58 -7.09 20.44 -2.95
N PHE A 59 -7.51 19.34 -3.58
CA PHE A 59 -7.80 19.32 -5.01
C PHE A 59 -9.26 18.98 -5.24
N ILE A 60 -9.89 19.68 -6.18
CA ILE A 60 -11.24 19.43 -6.66
C ILE A 60 -11.14 18.93 -8.10
N HIS A 61 -11.90 17.90 -8.44
CA HIS A 61 -11.93 17.37 -9.80
C HIS A 61 -12.24 18.46 -10.85
N GLY A 62 -11.50 18.42 -11.96
CA GLY A 62 -11.75 19.29 -13.11
C GLY A 62 -11.41 20.78 -12.91
N VAL A 63 -10.90 21.19 -11.74
CA VAL A 63 -10.39 22.54 -11.50
C VAL A 63 -8.93 22.62 -11.97
N PHE A 64 -8.75 22.48 -13.29
CA PHE A 64 -7.46 22.64 -13.94
C PHE A 64 -7.19 24.12 -14.24
N ASP A 65 -5.92 24.51 -14.15
CA ASP A 65 -5.45 25.80 -14.62
C ASP A 65 -4.08 25.64 -15.30
N ASN A 66 -3.68 26.64 -16.07
CA ASN A 66 -2.43 26.58 -16.84
C ASN A 66 -1.37 27.44 -16.16
N VAL A 67 -0.17 26.87 -15.98
CA VAL A 67 1.03 27.65 -15.72
C VAL A 67 1.53 28.20 -17.07
N PRO A 68 1.65 29.53 -17.26
CA PRO A 68 1.87 30.17 -18.57
C PRO A 68 3.07 29.71 -19.41
N ILE A 69 3.96 28.89 -18.87
CA ILE A 69 5.23 28.50 -19.51
C ILE A 69 5.32 26.99 -19.74
N VAL A 70 4.49 26.15 -19.07
CA VAL A 70 4.86 24.73 -18.96
C VAL A 70 3.71 23.72 -19.03
N TYR A 71 2.72 23.75 -18.12
CA TYR A 71 1.78 22.63 -17.95
C TYR A 71 0.37 23.06 -17.54
N THR A 72 -0.62 22.24 -17.92
CA THR A 72 -1.93 22.19 -17.27
C THR A 72 -1.78 21.36 -15.99
N GLU A 73 -2.42 21.75 -14.89
CA GLU A 73 -2.44 20.98 -13.64
C GLU A 73 -3.67 21.31 -12.79
N LEU A 74 -4.05 20.40 -11.90
CA LEU A 74 -5.07 20.70 -10.89
C LEU A 74 -4.59 21.83 -9.98
N ALA A 75 -5.38 22.89 -9.89
CA ALA A 75 -5.08 24.01 -9.00
C ALA A 75 -5.31 23.58 -7.55
N ASN A 76 -4.29 23.74 -6.71
CA ASN A 76 -4.42 23.56 -5.26
C ASN A 76 -5.41 24.61 -4.73
N CYS A 77 -6.53 24.16 -4.16
CA CYS A 77 -7.59 25.02 -3.65
C CYS A 77 -7.20 25.66 -2.31
N PRO A 78 -7.85 26.78 -1.91
CA PRO A 78 -7.66 27.40 -0.62
C PRO A 78 -7.67 26.41 0.54
N ASP A 79 -6.66 26.51 1.41
CA ASP A 79 -6.52 25.58 2.53
C ASP A 79 -7.51 25.94 3.64
N TRP A 80 -8.43 25.03 3.88
CA TRP A 80 -9.52 25.15 4.84
C TRP A 80 -9.15 24.61 6.23
N THR A 81 -8.01 23.94 6.36
CA THR A 81 -7.56 23.28 7.60
C THR A 81 -6.85 24.17 8.65
N PRO A 82 -6.34 25.40 8.36
CA PRO A 82 -5.59 26.16 9.35
C PRO A 82 -6.36 26.41 10.65
N LEU A 83 -5.80 25.93 11.75
CA LEU A 83 -6.30 26.15 13.11
C LEU A 83 -5.14 26.22 14.11
N ILE A 84 -5.11 27.29 14.90
CA ILE A 84 -4.05 27.61 15.84
C ILE A 84 -4.63 27.63 17.25
N VAL A 85 -3.99 26.93 18.18
CA VAL A 85 -4.31 26.99 19.61
C VAL A 85 -3.18 27.74 20.33
N ILE A 86 -3.53 28.71 21.16
CA ILE A 86 -2.62 29.51 21.97
C ILE A 86 -3.04 29.38 23.43
N VAL A 87 -2.11 28.92 24.29
CA VAL A 87 -2.34 28.69 25.72
C VAL A 87 -1.54 29.71 26.53
N ASP A 88 -2.23 30.62 27.22
CA ASP A 88 -1.66 31.75 27.99
C ASP A 88 -0.65 32.61 27.20
N GLY A 89 -0.66 32.55 25.86
CA GLY A 89 0.29 33.21 24.95
C GLY A 89 1.32 32.29 24.29
N ASP A 90 1.37 31.00 24.66
CA ASP A 90 2.21 29.99 24.00
C ASP A 90 1.42 29.32 22.88
N ARG A 91 1.85 29.53 21.63
CA ARG A 91 1.27 28.87 20.45
C ARG A 91 1.67 27.40 20.38
N PHE A 92 0.67 26.53 20.21
CA PHE A 92 0.88 25.10 19.97
C PHE A 92 1.60 24.86 18.62
N ARG A 93 2.65 24.05 18.69
CA ARG A 93 3.43 23.53 17.56
C ARG A 93 3.98 22.17 17.97
N LEU A 94 3.95 21.19 17.06
CA LEU A 94 4.67 19.92 17.28
C LEU A 94 6.17 20.12 17.49
N GLU A 95 6.73 21.18 16.89
CA GLU A 95 8.16 21.50 16.91
C GLU A 95 8.57 22.41 18.08
N LYS A 96 7.62 22.87 18.92
CA LYS A 96 7.91 23.79 20.03
C LYS A 96 7.14 23.41 21.29
N GLY A 97 7.84 23.24 22.40
CA GLY A 97 7.31 22.67 23.65
C GLY A 97 7.66 21.18 23.72
N GLU A 98 6.95 20.44 24.58
CA GLU A 98 7.20 19.02 24.80
C GLU A 98 5.93 18.21 24.46
N ILE A 99 6.08 17.21 23.59
CA ILE A 99 4.99 16.28 23.23
C ILE A 99 5.03 15.11 24.20
N LEU A 100 4.06 15.05 25.11
CA LEU A 100 3.97 14.01 26.14
C LEU A 100 3.26 12.75 25.62
N SER A 101 2.31 12.92 24.70
CA SER A 101 1.72 11.82 23.93
C SER A 101 1.21 12.33 22.59
N TYR A 102 1.31 11.49 21.57
CA TYR A 102 0.83 11.77 20.22
C TYR A 102 0.18 10.52 19.65
N GLU A 103 -0.99 10.68 19.05
CA GLU A 103 -1.63 9.61 18.30
C GLU A 103 -2.47 10.24 17.19
N ARG A 104 -2.25 9.79 15.96
CA ARG A 104 -3.02 10.18 14.78
C ARG A 104 -3.62 8.95 14.16
N GLN A 105 -4.91 9.00 13.85
CA GLN A 105 -5.68 7.86 13.38
C GLN A 105 -6.47 8.22 12.13
N LEU A 106 -6.44 7.35 11.13
CA LEU A 106 -7.43 7.33 10.07
C LEU A 106 -8.32 6.12 10.25
N ASP A 107 -9.60 6.38 10.53
CA ASP A 107 -10.64 5.37 10.59
C ASP A 107 -11.21 5.19 9.19
N LEU A 108 -10.82 4.10 8.51
CA LEU A 108 -11.22 3.80 7.14
C LEU A 108 -12.71 3.47 7.04
N ARG A 109 -13.30 2.94 8.11
CA ARG A 109 -14.72 2.57 8.16
C ARG A 109 -15.60 3.80 8.20
N ARG A 110 -15.17 4.83 8.93
CA ARG A 110 -15.93 6.08 9.13
C ARG A 110 -15.48 7.20 8.19
N GLY A 111 -14.31 7.10 7.56
CA GLY A 111 -13.70 8.16 6.75
C GLY A 111 -13.28 9.40 7.54
N VAL A 112 -12.91 9.19 8.82
CA VAL A 112 -12.58 10.26 9.75
C VAL A 112 -11.09 10.24 10.05
N LEU A 113 -10.44 11.41 9.93
CA LEU A 113 -9.08 11.64 10.38
C LEU A 113 -9.12 12.32 11.75
N SER A 114 -8.45 11.72 12.74
CA SER A 114 -8.37 12.28 14.09
C SER A 114 -6.94 12.31 14.63
N ARG A 115 -6.68 13.21 15.57
CA ARG A 115 -5.38 13.34 16.23
C ARG A 115 -5.54 13.76 17.68
N LYS A 116 -4.87 13.05 18.58
CA LYS A 116 -4.76 13.33 20.02
C LYS A 116 -3.33 13.76 20.31
N VAL A 117 -3.17 14.90 20.97
CA VAL A 117 -1.86 15.39 21.41
C VAL A 117 -1.95 15.85 22.85
N ARG A 118 -1.11 15.31 23.72
CA ARG A 118 -0.84 15.91 25.02
C ARG A 118 0.43 16.73 24.90
N TRP A 119 0.28 18.05 25.00
CA TRP A 119 1.36 18.99 24.80
C TRP A 119 1.63 19.77 26.08
N ARG A 120 2.90 19.93 26.43
CA ARG A 120 3.35 20.85 27.46
C ARG A 120 3.99 22.06 26.81
N SER A 121 3.44 23.24 27.10
CA SER A 121 3.91 24.51 26.56
C SER A 121 5.33 24.85 27.05
N PRO A 122 6.05 25.74 26.37
CA PRO A 122 7.35 26.24 26.84
C PRO A 122 7.34 26.83 28.26
N ARG A 123 6.20 27.37 28.72
CA ARG A 123 6.01 27.84 30.11
C ARG A 123 5.48 26.77 31.07
N GLY A 124 5.45 25.50 30.66
CA GLY A 124 5.12 24.36 31.51
C GLY A 124 3.63 24.08 31.69
N LYS A 125 2.75 24.64 30.84
CA LYS A 125 1.31 24.38 30.89
C LYS A 125 0.96 23.13 30.08
N THR A 126 0.33 22.13 30.68
CA THR A 126 -0.04 20.89 29.99
C THR A 126 -1.49 20.92 29.52
N VAL A 127 -1.72 20.61 28.24
CA VAL A 127 -3.04 20.60 27.60
C VAL A 127 -3.22 19.34 26.75
N ASP A 128 -4.42 18.79 26.78
CA ASP A 128 -4.88 17.76 25.85
C ASP A 128 -5.62 18.42 24.69
N LEU A 129 -5.15 18.14 23.47
CA LEU A 129 -5.73 18.60 22.21
C LEU A 129 -6.29 17.41 21.45
N TYR A 130 -7.52 17.52 20.98
CA TYR A 130 -8.15 16.57 20.08
C TYR A 130 -8.59 17.28 18.80
N PHE A 131 -8.14 16.78 17.66
CA PHE A 131 -8.56 17.21 16.33
C PHE A 131 -9.32 16.07 15.67
N GLU A 132 -10.42 16.39 14.98
CA GLU A 132 -11.20 15.45 14.20
C GLU A 132 -11.74 16.15 12.96
N ARG A 133 -11.53 15.57 11.78
CA ARG A 133 -12.02 16.16 10.53
C ARG A 133 -12.46 15.11 9.52
N PHE A 134 -13.41 15.50 8.69
CA PHE A 134 -13.92 14.69 7.60
C PHE A 134 -14.36 15.57 6.42
N ALA A 135 -14.21 15.04 5.21
CA ALA A 135 -14.89 15.54 4.02
C ALA A 135 -16.19 14.74 3.87
N SER A 136 -17.34 15.42 3.91
CA SER A 136 -18.62 14.72 3.98
C SER A 136 -18.87 13.89 2.72
N LEU A 137 -19.16 12.59 2.89
CA LEU A 137 -19.52 11.70 1.78
C LEU A 137 -21.02 11.80 1.47
N ALA A 138 -21.83 12.23 2.45
CA ALA A 138 -23.25 12.49 2.29
C ALA A 138 -23.53 13.81 1.55
N ASP A 139 -22.55 14.71 1.53
CA ASP A 139 -22.69 16.05 0.95
C ASP A 139 -21.33 16.55 0.47
N GLU A 140 -21.09 16.44 -0.82
CA GLU A 140 -19.75 16.60 -1.40
C GLU A 140 -19.17 18.01 -1.25
N HIS A 141 -20.03 18.99 -0.93
CA HIS A 141 -19.67 20.40 -0.72
C HIS A 141 -19.40 20.77 0.75
N VAL A 142 -19.43 19.82 1.70
CA VAL A 142 -19.32 20.11 3.14
C VAL A 142 -18.06 19.49 3.75
N LEU A 143 -17.27 20.32 4.44
CA LEU A 143 -16.07 19.93 5.20
C LEU A 143 -16.20 20.37 6.65
N VAL A 144 -15.74 19.54 7.57
CA VAL A 144 -15.87 19.78 9.01
C VAL A 144 -14.55 19.51 9.72
N LEU A 145 -14.16 20.43 10.62
CA LEU A 145 -13.00 20.31 11.50
C LEU A 145 -13.42 20.65 12.94
N ARG A 146 -13.22 19.71 13.85
CA ARG A 146 -13.40 19.85 15.29
C ARG A 146 -12.05 19.98 15.99
N CYS A 147 -11.94 20.93 16.92
CA CYS A 147 -10.84 21.05 17.86
C CYS A 147 -11.40 21.05 19.29
N GLN A 148 -10.87 20.17 20.14
CA GLN A 148 -11.17 20.18 21.57
C GLN A 148 -9.90 20.48 22.37
N VAL A 149 -10.04 21.36 23.35
CA VAL A 149 -8.95 21.80 24.21
C VAL A 149 -9.32 21.50 25.66
N THR A 150 -8.49 20.73 26.35
CA THR A 150 -8.70 20.35 27.76
C THR A 150 -7.45 20.64 28.58
N PRO A 151 -7.44 21.69 29.42
CA PRO A 151 -6.32 21.96 30.34
C PRO A 151 -6.13 20.83 31.34
N VAL A 152 -4.88 20.40 31.56
CA VAL A 152 -4.55 19.29 32.46
C VAL A 152 -4.12 19.76 33.84
N ASP A 153 -3.28 20.80 33.91
CA ASP A 153 -2.62 21.25 35.14
C ASP A 153 -2.67 22.78 35.34
N PHE A 154 -3.52 23.47 34.56
CA PHE A 154 -3.61 24.92 34.63
C PHE A 154 -5.03 25.46 34.43
N GLU A 155 -5.23 26.66 34.98
CA GLU A 155 -6.31 27.56 34.61
C GLU A 155 -5.68 28.75 33.89
N GLY A 156 -6.22 29.13 32.74
CA GLY A 156 -5.59 30.13 31.89
C GLY A 156 -6.44 30.54 30.71
N VAL A 157 -5.97 31.56 30.00
CA VAL A 157 -6.60 32.05 28.78
C VAL A 157 -6.20 31.14 27.62
N VAL A 158 -7.18 30.61 26.92
CA VAL A 158 -6.99 29.87 25.67
C VAL A 158 -7.58 30.70 24.53
N GLU A 159 -6.82 30.81 23.46
CA GLU A 159 -7.27 31.41 22.21
C GLU A 159 -7.18 30.37 21.09
N VAL A 160 -8.26 30.26 20.33
CA VAL A 160 -8.33 29.43 19.12
C VAL A 160 -8.56 30.35 17.93
N GLN A 161 -7.65 30.30 16.96
CA GLN A 161 -7.76 31.01 15.69
C GLN A 161 -7.95 29.99 14.56
N THR A 162 -8.86 30.25 13.63
CA THR A 162 -9.05 29.39 12.46
C THR A 162 -9.38 30.20 11.23
N SER A 163 -8.78 29.86 10.09
CA SER A 163 -8.86 30.68 8.88
C SER A 163 -9.00 29.85 7.62
N ILE A 164 -9.39 30.50 6.52
CA ILE A 164 -9.20 29.95 5.17
C ILE A 164 -7.96 30.62 4.61
N ASN A 165 -6.97 29.84 4.15
CA ASN A 165 -5.82 30.38 3.43
C ASN A 165 -6.12 30.45 1.93
N GLY A 166 -6.36 31.65 1.42
CA GLY A 166 -6.66 31.95 0.03
C GLY A 166 -5.45 32.04 -0.92
N TYR A 167 -4.23 31.74 -0.45
CA TYR A 167 -3.02 31.74 -1.28
C TYR A 167 -2.34 30.37 -1.28
N PRO A 168 -3.03 29.30 -1.73
CA PRO A 168 -2.41 28.01 -1.94
C PRO A 168 -1.41 28.11 -3.12
N GLU A 169 -0.37 27.29 -3.08
CA GLU A 169 0.62 27.19 -4.15
C GLU A 169 0.69 25.76 -4.70
N ASN A 170 0.90 25.66 -6.00
CA ASN A 170 1.36 24.46 -6.71
C ASN A 170 2.87 24.56 -6.84
N GLN A 171 3.61 24.09 -5.82
CA GLN A 171 5.08 24.02 -5.86
C GLN A 171 5.78 25.31 -6.36
N GLY A 172 5.29 26.48 -5.91
CA GLY A 172 5.81 27.80 -6.29
C GLY A 172 4.98 28.56 -7.36
N PHE A 173 3.90 27.98 -7.87
CA PHE A 173 2.98 28.65 -8.79
C PHE A 173 1.63 28.96 -8.11
N ASN A 174 1.14 30.18 -8.28
CA ASN A 174 -0.17 30.59 -7.80
C ASN A 174 -1.19 30.59 -8.95
N HIS A 175 -2.22 29.75 -8.82
CA HIS A 175 -3.29 29.62 -9.80
C HIS A 175 -4.50 30.52 -9.53
N TRP A 176 -4.57 31.20 -8.39
CA TRP A 176 -5.75 31.92 -7.96
C TRP A 176 -5.57 33.44 -7.96
N GLU A 177 -6.61 34.12 -8.44
CA GLU A 177 -6.86 35.53 -8.25
C GLU A 177 -7.96 35.70 -7.19
N LEU A 178 -7.71 36.53 -6.18
CA LEU A 178 -8.72 36.92 -5.20
C LEU A 178 -9.69 37.90 -5.84
N LEU A 179 -10.98 37.56 -5.91
CA LEU A 179 -12.03 38.43 -6.44
C LEU A 179 -12.63 39.31 -5.36
N ASP A 180 -13.09 38.69 -4.27
CA ASP A 180 -13.72 39.38 -3.15
C ASP A 180 -13.68 38.53 -1.88
N GLN A 181 -13.95 39.16 -0.74
CA GLN A 181 -14.10 38.49 0.55
C GLN A 181 -15.02 39.28 1.49
N GLY A 182 -15.66 38.59 2.41
CA GLY A 182 -16.58 39.26 3.32
C GLY A 182 -17.06 38.41 4.47
N LYS A 183 -18.13 38.90 5.11
CA LYS A 183 -18.81 38.24 6.22
C LYS A 183 -20.32 38.28 6.02
N THR A 184 -20.99 37.29 6.60
CA THR A 184 -22.44 37.21 6.79
C THR A 184 -22.75 37.20 8.28
N ASP A 185 -24.02 37.22 8.65
CA ASP A 185 -24.43 37.03 10.05
C ASP A 185 -24.04 35.65 10.60
N LYS A 186 -23.81 34.68 9.72
CA LYS A 186 -23.54 33.28 10.07
C LYS A 186 -22.10 32.82 9.82
N GLY A 187 -21.22 33.66 9.28
CA GLY A 187 -19.85 33.26 8.96
C GLY A 187 -19.06 34.26 8.10
N SER A 188 -18.00 33.77 7.47
CA SER A 188 -17.13 34.52 6.55
C SER A 188 -16.94 33.76 5.26
N TRP A 189 -16.60 34.47 4.19
CA TRP A 189 -16.45 33.88 2.87
C TRP A 189 -15.31 34.49 2.08
N LEU A 190 -14.87 33.73 1.08
CA LEU A 190 -13.79 34.04 0.16
C LEU A 190 -14.22 33.63 -1.26
N GLN A 191 -14.02 34.52 -2.23
CA GLN A 191 -14.28 34.26 -3.65
C GLN A 191 -12.99 34.41 -4.44
N LEU A 192 -12.63 33.35 -5.18
CA LEU A 192 -11.45 33.32 -6.02
C LEU A 192 -11.80 32.89 -7.44
N ARG A 193 -10.86 33.10 -8.35
CA ARG A 193 -10.95 32.64 -9.74
C ARG A 193 -9.61 32.12 -10.22
N THR A 194 -9.59 31.02 -10.96
CA THR A 194 -8.36 30.54 -11.60
C THR A 194 -7.87 31.53 -12.65
N ARG A 195 -6.56 31.70 -12.77
CA ARG A 195 -5.97 32.80 -13.55
C ARG A 195 -6.16 32.65 -15.06
N THR A 196 -6.03 31.43 -15.58
CA THR A 196 -6.09 31.19 -17.01
C THR A 196 -7.44 30.63 -17.43
N THR A 197 -7.96 29.64 -16.70
CA THR A 197 -9.22 28.96 -17.05
C THR A 197 -10.47 29.69 -16.57
N GLY A 198 -10.34 30.65 -15.65
CA GLY A 198 -11.45 31.49 -15.20
C GLY A 198 -12.51 30.77 -14.37
N ILE A 199 -12.18 29.60 -13.79
CA ILE A 199 -13.07 28.84 -12.91
C ILE A 199 -13.18 29.59 -11.59
N GLU A 200 -14.39 29.98 -11.21
CA GLU A 200 -14.64 30.63 -9.93
C GLU A 200 -14.83 29.61 -8.80
N LEU A 201 -14.36 29.94 -7.61
CA LEU A 201 -14.51 29.17 -6.39
C LEU A 201 -15.04 30.08 -5.29
N GLY A 202 -16.18 29.70 -4.71
CA GLY A 202 -16.74 30.31 -3.51
C GLY A 202 -16.52 29.38 -2.33
N VAL A 203 -15.89 29.90 -1.26
CA VAL A 203 -15.70 29.17 0.01
C VAL A 203 -16.33 29.98 1.13
N ALA A 204 -17.21 29.37 1.91
CA ALA A 204 -17.80 29.98 3.09
C ALA A 204 -17.48 29.13 4.32
N SER A 205 -17.30 29.76 5.48
CA SER A 205 -17.02 29.07 6.73
C SER A 205 -17.65 29.73 7.94
N SER A 206 -17.92 28.94 8.96
CA SER A 206 -18.42 29.38 10.26
C SER A 206 -17.78 28.57 11.38
N ILE A 207 -17.89 29.05 12.61
CA ILE A 207 -17.48 28.28 13.79
C ILE A 207 -18.59 28.26 14.84
N THR A 208 -18.63 27.19 15.63
CA THR A 208 -19.42 27.11 16.86
C THR A 208 -18.51 26.76 18.03
N VAL A 209 -18.79 27.33 19.19
CA VAL A 209 -18.03 27.09 20.43
C VAL A 209 -18.98 26.48 21.46
N SER A 210 -18.57 25.39 22.09
CA SER A 210 -19.34 24.71 23.14
C SER A 210 -18.45 24.31 24.32
N GLY A 211 -19.05 24.14 25.50
CA GLY A 211 -18.34 23.93 26.77
C GLY A 211 -18.00 25.23 27.52
N THR A 212 -18.16 26.39 26.86
CA THR A 212 -18.08 27.72 27.48
C THR A 212 -18.88 28.71 26.63
N ASP A 213 -19.31 29.82 27.24
CA ASP A 213 -19.79 31.00 26.50
C ASP A 213 -18.58 31.86 26.14
N ALA A 214 -18.31 32.01 24.84
CA ALA A 214 -17.16 32.76 24.35
C ALA A 214 -17.53 33.51 23.07
N PRO A 215 -17.21 34.81 22.96
CA PRO A 215 -17.47 35.56 21.74
C PRO A 215 -16.59 35.04 20.60
N VAL A 216 -17.13 35.09 19.39
CA VAL A 216 -16.40 34.84 18.15
C VAL A 216 -16.13 36.18 17.48
N GLN A 217 -14.85 36.51 17.32
CA GLN A 217 -14.40 37.67 16.58
C GLN A 217 -14.04 37.25 15.16
N VAL A 218 -14.47 38.05 14.18
CA VAL A 218 -14.16 37.86 12.77
C VAL A 218 -13.23 38.95 12.31
N SER A 219 -12.06 38.57 11.81
CA SER A 219 -11.15 39.44 11.09
C SER A 219 -11.05 38.99 9.64
N ASN A 220 -11.03 39.95 8.70
CA ASN A 220 -10.97 39.67 7.26
C ASN A 220 -9.72 40.31 6.65
N PRO A 221 -8.50 39.90 7.04
CA PRO A 221 -7.32 40.27 6.27
C PRO A 221 -7.42 39.74 4.83
N PRO A 222 -6.88 40.43 3.83
CA PRO A 222 -6.96 40.01 2.43
C PRO A 222 -6.49 38.55 2.23
N GLY A 223 -7.35 37.72 1.65
CA GLY A 223 -7.17 36.30 1.40
C GLY A 223 -7.17 35.38 2.62
N TYR A 224 -7.42 35.90 3.83
CA TYR A 224 -7.34 35.12 5.08
C TYR A 224 -8.49 35.40 6.05
N PRO A 225 -9.78 35.22 5.68
CA PRO A 225 -10.87 35.35 6.64
C PRO A 225 -10.61 34.44 7.85
N THR A 226 -10.59 35.03 9.04
CA THR A 226 -10.10 34.41 10.28
C THR A 226 -11.07 34.64 11.43
N PHE A 227 -11.46 33.55 12.08
CA PHE A 227 -12.20 33.55 13.34
C PHE A 227 -11.24 33.42 14.51
N THR A 228 -11.48 34.22 15.54
CA THR A 228 -10.77 34.14 16.82
C THR A 228 -11.79 34.01 17.94
N THR A 229 -11.63 33.02 18.79
CA THR A 229 -12.37 32.92 20.05
C THR A 229 -11.39 32.79 21.20
N THR A 230 -11.65 33.53 22.27
CA THR A 230 -10.80 33.58 23.46
C THR A 230 -11.67 33.31 24.67
N PHE A 231 -11.25 32.38 25.51
CA PHE A 231 -12.00 31.96 26.69
C PHE A 231 -11.09 31.60 27.85
N GLN A 232 -11.64 31.67 29.06
CA GLN A 232 -10.98 31.18 30.25
C GLN A 232 -11.21 29.67 30.35
N ALA A 233 -10.14 28.89 30.31
CA ALA A 233 -10.21 27.43 30.42
C ALA A 233 -9.85 26.98 31.84
N GLY A 234 -10.65 26.05 32.38
CA GLY A 234 -10.44 25.45 33.70
C GLY A 234 -9.89 24.03 33.59
N VAL A 235 -9.21 23.56 34.65
CA VAL A 235 -8.63 22.21 34.71
C VAL A 235 -9.70 21.14 34.48
N GLY A 236 -9.46 20.24 33.53
CA GLY A 236 -10.35 19.12 33.21
C GLY A 236 -11.61 19.49 32.42
N THR A 237 -11.86 20.78 32.14
CA THR A 237 -13.01 21.23 31.36
C THR A 237 -12.65 21.31 29.88
N THR A 238 -13.33 20.52 29.05
CA THR A 238 -13.14 20.54 27.60
C THR A 238 -13.96 21.64 26.94
N VAL A 239 -13.30 22.50 26.17
CA VAL A 239 -13.96 23.43 25.23
C VAL A 239 -13.80 22.89 23.82
N THR A 240 -14.90 22.89 23.06
CA THR A 240 -14.94 22.40 21.68
C THR A 240 -15.21 23.55 20.72
N VAL A 241 -14.40 23.65 19.66
CA VAL A 241 -14.55 24.57 18.53
C VAL A 241 -14.77 23.74 17.27
N ASP A 242 -15.98 23.80 16.71
CA ASP A 242 -16.32 23.15 15.45
C ASP A 242 -16.31 24.19 14.33
N LYS A 243 -15.51 23.94 13.29
CA LYS A 243 -15.44 24.72 12.05
C LYS A 243 -16.20 23.97 10.95
N PHE A 244 -17.10 24.69 10.31
CA PHE A 244 -17.84 24.21 9.14
C PHE A 244 -17.38 24.99 7.92
N VAL A 245 -17.18 24.30 6.81
CA VAL A 245 -16.78 24.89 5.54
C VAL A 245 -17.66 24.34 4.43
N THR A 246 -18.14 25.23 3.57
CA THR A 246 -18.85 24.89 2.35
C THR A 246 -18.14 25.49 1.16
N LEU A 247 -18.11 24.77 0.04
CA LEU A 247 -17.48 25.27 -1.18
C LEU A 247 -18.16 24.80 -2.45
N PHE A 248 -18.17 25.66 -3.45
CA PHE A 248 -18.74 25.42 -4.78
C PHE A 248 -17.84 26.06 -5.83
N THR A 249 -17.78 25.45 -7.00
CA THR A 249 -17.11 26.00 -8.17
C THR A 249 -18.12 26.45 -9.23
N SER A 250 -17.66 27.27 -10.18
CA SER A 250 -18.45 27.60 -11.37
C SER A 250 -18.69 26.42 -12.31
N ARG A 251 -18.09 25.24 -12.03
CA ARG A 251 -18.41 23.99 -12.73
C ARG A 251 -19.70 23.37 -12.21
N ASP A 252 -19.99 23.55 -10.92
CA ASP A 252 -21.17 22.99 -10.25
C ASP A 252 -22.40 23.87 -10.48
N VAL A 253 -22.22 25.18 -10.31
CA VAL A 253 -23.31 26.17 -10.25
C VAL A 253 -22.87 27.50 -10.86
N GLU A 254 -23.82 28.28 -11.39
CA GLU A 254 -23.52 29.60 -11.98
C GLU A 254 -22.96 30.60 -10.95
N LYS A 255 -23.42 30.50 -9.70
CA LYS A 255 -23.07 31.42 -8.61
C LYS A 255 -22.48 30.69 -7.41
N PRO A 256 -21.19 30.33 -7.45
CA PRO A 256 -20.57 29.49 -6.43
C PRO A 256 -20.56 30.14 -5.04
N LEU A 257 -20.28 31.44 -4.93
CA LEU A 257 -20.25 32.13 -3.63
C LEU A 257 -21.62 32.16 -2.93
N GLU A 258 -22.68 32.52 -3.67
CA GLU A 258 -24.05 32.56 -3.13
C GLU A 258 -24.44 31.17 -2.63
N SER A 259 -24.18 30.12 -3.43
CA SER A 259 -24.48 28.73 -3.08
C SER A 259 -23.70 28.25 -1.84
N ALA A 260 -22.41 28.61 -1.72
CA ALA A 260 -21.61 28.30 -0.55
C ALA A 260 -22.19 28.94 0.73
N CYS A 261 -22.53 30.23 0.67
CA CYS A 261 -23.11 30.95 1.80
C CYS A 261 -24.48 30.40 2.20
N ASP A 262 -25.35 30.14 1.23
CA ASP A 262 -26.70 29.62 1.46
C ASP A 262 -26.65 28.21 2.07
N LYS A 263 -25.75 27.37 1.58
CA LYS A 263 -25.50 26.03 2.13
C LYS A 263 -25.03 26.11 3.58
N LEU A 264 -24.03 26.95 3.86
CA LEU A 264 -23.47 27.15 5.20
C LEU A 264 -24.55 27.58 6.19
N ALA A 265 -25.45 28.48 5.77
CA ALA A 265 -26.52 29.00 6.60
C ALA A 265 -27.55 27.94 7.02
N GLN A 266 -27.61 26.80 6.31
CA GLN A 266 -28.58 25.73 6.49
C GLN A 266 -27.98 24.46 7.10
N LEU A 267 -26.66 24.43 7.36
CA LEU A 267 -26.02 23.23 7.92
C LEU A 267 -26.58 22.91 9.31
N PRO A 268 -26.87 21.63 9.59
CA PRO A 268 -27.23 21.17 10.93
C PRO A 268 -26.01 21.15 11.85
N ALA A 269 -26.22 20.74 13.10
CA ALA A 269 -25.15 20.59 14.07
C ALA A 269 -24.15 19.49 13.66
N TYR A 270 -22.94 19.56 14.23
CA TYR A 270 -21.84 18.62 14.00
C TYR A 270 -22.28 17.13 13.99
N LEU A 271 -23.02 16.71 15.01
CA LEU A 271 -23.38 15.30 15.19
C LEU A 271 -24.28 14.79 14.07
N GLU A 272 -25.17 15.63 13.54
CA GLU A 272 -26.04 15.26 12.43
C GLU A 272 -25.23 15.10 11.13
N LEU A 273 -24.27 16.00 10.88
CA LEU A 273 -23.36 15.89 9.73
C LEU A 273 -22.48 14.63 9.81
N LEU A 274 -21.91 14.35 11.00
CA LEU A 274 -21.09 13.16 11.22
C LEU A 274 -21.91 11.87 11.02
N ASN A 275 -23.12 11.80 11.58
CA ASN A 275 -23.98 10.63 11.41
C ASN A 275 -24.36 10.40 9.94
N ALA A 276 -24.67 11.47 9.19
CA ALA A 276 -24.96 11.36 7.76
C ALA A 276 -23.72 10.87 6.98
N HIS A 277 -22.55 11.42 7.28
CA HIS A 277 -21.27 10.99 6.70
C HIS A 277 -20.98 9.50 6.96
N GLU A 278 -21.11 9.06 8.21
CA GLU A 278 -20.88 7.67 8.60
C GLU A 278 -21.88 6.71 7.96
N GLN A 279 -23.14 7.12 7.81
CA GLN A 279 -24.16 6.34 7.11
C GLN A 279 -23.79 6.14 5.64
N SER A 280 -23.34 7.19 4.94
CA SER A 280 -22.86 7.07 3.56
C SER A 280 -21.64 6.16 3.44
N TRP A 281 -20.73 6.19 4.42
CA TRP A 281 -19.60 5.27 4.46
C TRP A 281 -20.01 3.82 4.67
N GLN A 282 -20.98 3.58 5.56
CA GLN A 282 -21.54 2.25 5.75
C GLN A 282 -22.10 1.72 4.42
N GLU A 283 -22.86 2.52 3.67
CA GLU A 283 -23.41 2.12 2.37
C GLU A 283 -22.33 1.87 1.30
N ALA A 284 -21.24 2.63 1.31
CA ALA A 284 -20.10 2.41 0.42
C ALA A 284 -19.37 1.10 0.75
N TRP A 285 -19.11 0.84 2.03
CA TRP A 285 -18.46 -0.39 2.50
C TRP A 285 -19.33 -1.63 2.34
N GLU A 286 -20.64 -1.51 2.53
CA GLU A 286 -21.58 -2.59 2.26
C GLU A 286 -21.48 -3.11 0.84
N LYS A 287 -21.08 -2.29 -0.14
CA LYS A 287 -20.91 -2.65 -1.55
C LYS A 287 -19.50 -3.12 -1.91
N SER A 288 -18.51 -2.80 -1.08
CA SER A 288 -17.09 -2.79 -1.49
C SER A 288 -16.13 -3.52 -0.55
N ASP A 289 -16.52 -3.84 0.70
CA ASP A 289 -15.60 -4.46 1.67
C ASP A 289 -15.13 -5.85 1.23
N ILE A 290 -13.89 -6.15 1.60
CA ILE A 290 -13.26 -7.46 1.45
C ILE A 290 -12.78 -7.88 2.83
N VAL A 291 -13.26 -9.04 3.29
CA VAL A 291 -12.83 -9.63 4.57
C VAL A 291 -11.75 -10.66 4.32
N ILE A 292 -10.62 -10.48 4.98
CA ILE A 292 -9.47 -11.40 5.03
C ILE A 292 -9.30 -11.81 6.49
N GLU A 293 -9.51 -13.09 6.79
CA GLU A 293 -9.26 -13.65 8.12
C GLU A 293 -7.91 -14.37 8.15
N GLY A 294 -7.15 -14.20 9.24
CA GLY A 294 -5.84 -14.81 9.43
C GLY A 294 -4.65 -13.88 9.15
N ASP A 295 -4.89 -12.70 8.58
CA ASP A 295 -3.85 -11.71 8.28
C ASP A 295 -4.36 -10.27 8.45
N THR A 296 -4.13 -9.70 9.64
CA THR A 296 -4.57 -8.35 10.00
C THR A 296 -3.88 -7.27 9.15
N LYS A 297 -2.63 -7.52 8.71
CA LYS A 297 -1.87 -6.52 7.94
C LYS A 297 -2.43 -6.43 6.52
N ALA A 298 -2.63 -7.57 5.85
CA ALA A 298 -3.27 -7.60 4.55
C ALA A 298 -4.70 -7.05 4.60
N GLN A 299 -5.48 -7.40 5.64
CA GLN A 299 -6.84 -6.89 5.81
C GLN A 299 -6.90 -5.36 5.82
N LEU A 300 -6.08 -4.70 6.65
CA LEU A 300 -6.07 -3.24 6.69
C LEU A 300 -5.51 -2.66 5.39
N ALA A 301 -4.43 -3.24 4.83
CA ALA A 301 -3.82 -2.73 3.62
C ALA A 301 -4.80 -2.76 2.43
N VAL A 302 -5.60 -3.83 2.28
CA VAL A 302 -6.66 -3.89 1.26
C VAL A 302 -7.71 -2.81 1.50
N ARG A 303 -8.27 -2.72 2.71
CA ARG A 303 -9.26 -1.68 3.05
C ARG A 303 -8.72 -0.28 2.85
N TYR A 304 -7.43 -0.04 3.13
CA TYR A 304 -6.79 1.24 2.91
C TYR A 304 -6.76 1.62 1.42
N ASN A 305 -6.37 0.69 0.55
CA ASN A 305 -6.36 0.91 -0.89
C ASN A 305 -7.77 1.17 -1.43
N LEU A 306 -8.77 0.40 -0.98
CA LEU A 306 -10.17 0.62 -1.37
C LEU A 306 -10.70 1.96 -0.87
N PHE A 307 -10.38 2.36 0.35
CA PHE A 307 -10.71 3.67 0.90
C PHE A 307 -10.18 4.79 0.02
N GLN A 308 -8.90 4.71 -0.39
CA GLN A 308 -8.28 5.72 -1.26
C GLN A 308 -8.93 5.81 -2.65
N LEU A 309 -9.43 4.69 -3.20
CA LEU A 309 -10.22 4.71 -4.43
C LEU A 309 -11.59 5.37 -4.22
N LEU A 310 -12.29 5.02 -3.13
CA LEU A 310 -13.62 5.55 -2.83
C LEU A 310 -13.62 7.07 -2.64
N ILE A 311 -12.60 7.63 -1.97
CA ILE A 311 -12.54 9.08 -1.71
C ILE A 311 -12.24 9.93 -2.96
N CYS A 312 -11.87 9.34 -4.09
CA CYS A 312 -11.53 10.07 -5.32
C CYS A 312 -12.48 9.78 -6.49
N ALA A 313 -13.51 8.96 -6.30
CA ALA A 313 -14.49 8.62 -7.35
C ALA A 313 -15.66 9.61 -7.38
N ALA A 314 -15.80 10.36 -8.48
CA ALA A 314 -16.85 11.36 -8.64
C ALA A 314 -18.25 10.74 -8.75
N GLN A 315 -19.15 11.11 -7.84
CA GLN A 315 -20.51 10.58 -7.77
C GLN A 315 -21.45 11.25 -8.78
N HIS A 316 -21.31 12.56 -8.97
CA HIS A 316 -22.28 13.39 -9.70
C HIS A 316 -21.72 14.12 -10.93
N ASP A 317 -20.42 14.01 -11.21
CA ASP A 317 -19.79 14.60 -12.40
C ASP A 317 -19.23 13.50 -13.31
N ASP A 318 -19.80 13.38 -14.51
CA ASP A 318 -19.37 12.42 -15.53
C ASP A 318 -18.32 12.99 -16.50
N LYS A 319 -17.88 14.23 -16.29
CA LYS A 319 -16.85 14.94 -17.09
C LYS A 319 -15.48 14.93 -16.43
N VAL A 320 -15.28 14.13 -15.39
CA VAL A 320 -14.02 14.00 -14.66
C VAL A 320 -13.69 12.52 -14.45
N SER A 321 -12.42 12.22 -14.24
CA SER A 321 -11.95 10.87 -13.99
C SER A 321 -10.81 10.87 -12.98
N ILE A 322 -10.40 9.68 -12.52
CA ILE A 322 -9.41 9.55 -11.45
C ILE A 322 -8.01 9.72 -12.04
N ALA A 323 -7.19 10.56 -11.42
CA ALA A 323 -5.81 10.79 -11.82
C ALA A 323 -4.86 9.72 -11.27
N ALA A 324 -3.65 9.60 -11.86
CA ALA A 324 -2.63 8.63 -11.41
C ALA A 324 -2.26 8.75 -9.92
N LYS A 325 -2.25 9.99 -9.39
CA LYS A 325 -2.04 10.29 -7.95
C LYS A 325 -3.32 10.59 -7.16
N THR A 326 -4.46 10.13 -7.66
CA THR A 326 -5.79 10.47 -7.12
C THR A 326 -5.94 11.98 -6.90
N LEU A 327 -6.61 12.42 -5.83
CA LEU A 327 -6.67 13.82 -5.40
C LEU A 327 -5.79 14.06 -4.16
N SER A 328 -4.62 13.40 -4.11
CA SER A 328 -3.83 13.29 -2.88
C SER A 328 -2.45 13.97 -2.93
N GLY A 329 -2.02 14.47 -4.08
CA GLY A 329 -0.72 15.11 -4.21
C GLY A 329 -0.46 15.71 -5.60
N PHE A 330 0.73 16.30 -5.75
CA PHE A 330 1.13 17.04 -6.94
C PHE A 330 1.72 16.16 -8.05
N GLY A 331 2.06 14.90 -7.74
CA GLY A 331 2.62 13.97 -8.72
C GLY A 331 1.66 13.78 -9.91
N TYR A 332 2.21 13.78 -11.12
CA TYR A 332 1.43 13.70 -12.36
C TYR A 332 0.31 14.75 -12.52
N ARG A 333 0.31 15.83 -11.72
CA ARG A 333 -0.51 17.05 -11.93
C ARG A 333 -2.03 16.87 -11.97
N GLY A 334 -2.51 15.73 -11.48
CA GLY A 334 -3.92 15.36 -11.58
C GLY A 334 -4.33 14.85 -12.96
N HIS A 335 -3.39 14.44 -13.81
CA HIS A 335 -3.68 13.89 -15.13
C HIS A 335 -4.18 12.44 -15.07
N VAL A 336 -5.07 12.12 -16.00
CA VAL A 336 -5.70 10.81 -16.19
C VAL A 336 -4.95 10.04 -17.26
N PHE A 337 -4.55 8.82 -16.93
CA PHE A 337 -3.78 7.90 -17.77
C PHE A 337 -4.59 6.61 -18.02
N TRP A 338 -4.00 5.65 -18.73
CA TRP A 338 -4.54 4.28 -18.86
C TRP A 338 -4.72 3.55 -17.51
N ASP A 339 -4.01 4.02 -16.47
CA ASP A 339 -4.16 3.66 -15.05
C ASP A 339 -5.63 3.53 -14.65
N THR A 340 -6.45 4.49 -15.09
CA THR A 340 -7.85 4.55 -14.68
C THR A 340 -8.64 3.42 -15.30
N GLU A 341 -8.53 3.23 -16.61
CA GLU A 341 -9.29 2.22 -17.34
C GLU A 341 -8.85 0.78 -17.02
N ILE A 342 -7.56 0.55 -16.85
CA ILE A 342 -7.03 -0.81 -16.68
C ILE A 342 -6.92 -1.22 -15.22
N PHE A 343 -6.55 -0.30 -14.33
CA PHE A 343 -6.26 -0.65 -12.93
C PHE A 343 -7.40 -0.31 -11.98
N ILE A 344 -7.97 0.89 -12.11
CA ILE A 344 -8.95 1.43 -11.14
C ILE A 344 -10.38 1.01 -11.49
N LEU A 345 -10.76 1.12 -12.76
CA LEU A 345 -12.10 0.90 -13.24
C LEU A 345 -12.68 -0.49 -12.90
N PRO A 346 -11.91 -1.60 -12.94
CA PRO A 346 -12.42 -2.92 -12.56
C PRO A 346 -13.08 -2.93 -11.17
N PHE A 347 -12.49 -2.27 -10.16
CA PHE A 347 -13.09 -2.17 -8.83
C PHE A 347 -14.51 -1.57 -8.91
N PHE A 348 -14.67 -0.45 -9.62
CA PHE A 348 -15.96 0.22 -9.74
C PHE A 348 -16.95 -0.54 -10.62
N ILE A 349 -16.50 -1.22 -11.69
CA ILE A 349 -17.39 -2.05 -12.53
C ILE A 349 -18.12 -3.08 -11.67
N TYR A 350 -17.40 -3.72 -10.74
CA TYR A 350 -17.95 -4.84 -9.97
C TYR A 350 -18.48 -4.46 -8.58
N THR A 351 -18.38 -3.19 -8.15
CA THR A 351 -18.92 -2.75 -6.85
C THR A 351 -19.91 -1.60 -6.98
N GLN A 352 -19.65 -0.65 -7.89
CA GLN A 352 -20.43 0.57 -8.05
C GLN A 352 -20.48 0.97 -9.55
N PRO A 353 -21.22 0.23 -10.39
CA PRO A 353 -21.20 0.41 -11.85
C PRO A 353 -21.52 1.84 -12.32
N ALA A 354 -22.34 2.57 -11.57
CA ALA A 354 -22.65 3.98 -11.88
C ALA A 354 -21.39 4.88 -11.84
N LEU A 355 -20.47 4.63 -10.91
CA LEU A 355 -19.19 5.34 -10.86
C LEU A 355 -18.30 4.94 -12.03
N ALA A 356 -18.25 3.65 -12.38
CA ALA A 356 -17.51 3.19 -13.56
C ALA A 356 -18.04 3.84 -14.85
N ARG A 357 -19.36 4.00 -14.97
CA ARG A 357 -20.01 4.72 -16.06
C ARG A 357 -19.53 6.17 -16.14
N ASN A 358 -19.47 6.89 -15.01
CA ASN A 358 -18.98 8.27 -14.98
C ASN A 358 -17.52 8.36 -15.48
N LEU A 359 -16.64 7.48 -15.00
CA LEU A 359 -15.24 7.44 -15.41
C LEU A 359 -15.06 7.18 -16.91
N LEU A 360 -15.93 6.36 -17.52
CA LEU A 360 -15.92 6.12 -18.96
C LEU A 360 -16.60 7.23 -19.76
N SER A 361 -17.66 7.85 -19.24
CA SER A 361 -18.30 9.02 -19.84
C SER A 361 -17.33 10.19 -19.97
N TYR A 362 -16.38 10.34 -19.05
CA TYR A 362 -15.29 11.30 -19.19
C TYR A 362 -14.51 11.10 -20.49
N ARG A 363 -14.21 9.84 -20.88
CA ARG A 363 -13.55 9.53 -22.15
C ARG A 363 -14.43 9.88 -23.36
N TYR A 364 -15.74 9.77 -23.25
CA TYR A 364 -16.66 10.25 -24.29
C TYR A 364 -16.63 11.79 -24.41
N HIS A 365 -16.72 12.52 -23.29
CA HIS A 365 -16.68 13.99 -23.29
C HIS A 365 -15.35 14.56 -23.80
N THR A 366 -14.25 13.81 -23.60
CA THR A 366 -12.90 14.17 -24.07
C THR A 366 -12.56 13.67 -25.49
N LEU A 367 -13.49 13.01 -26.18
CA LEU A 367 -13.27 12.44 -27.51
C LEU A 367 -12.86 13.49 -28.57
N ASN A 368 -13.32 14.73 -28.42
CA ASN A 368 -12.91 15.81 -29.32
C ASN A 368 -11.43 16.19 -29.16
N GLY A 369 -10.86 16.11 -27.95
CA GLY A 369 -9.42 16.26 -27.74
C GLY A 369 -8.62 15.14 -28.42
N ALA A 370 -9.11 13.90 -28.31
CA ALA A 370 -8.51 12.75 -28.99
C ALA A 370 -8.53 12.89 -30.53
N ARG A 371 -9.61 13.43 -31.11
CA ARG A 371 -9.69 13.74 -32.55
C ARG A 371 -8.69 14.81 -32.98
N ARG A 372 -8.52 15.87 -32.16
CA ARG A 372 -7.51 16.91 -32.42
C ARG A 372 -6.09 16.35 -32.36
N LYS A 373 -5.80 15.47 -31.41
CA LYS A 373 -4.51 14.77 -31.33
C LYS A 373 -4.27 13.91 -32.58
N ALA A 374 -5.22 13.08 -32.99
CA ALA A 374 -5.09 12.27 -34.20
C ALA A 374 -4.78 13.13 -35.44
N LEU A 375 -5.55 14.21 -35.62
CA LEU A 375 -5.35 15.15 -36.72
C LEU A 375 -3.97 15.83 -36.68
N HIS A 376 -3.49 16.21 -35.49
CA HIS A 376 -2.18 16.84 -35.30
C HIS A 376 -1.04 15.95 -35.83
N TYR A 377 -1.12 14.64 -35.60
CA TYR A 377 -0.14 13.66 -36.11
C TYR A 377 -0.45 13.14 -37.52
N GLY A 378 -1.45 13.70 -38.21
CA GLY A 378 -1.81 13.32 -39.58
C GLY A 378 -2.63 12.02 -39.67
N TYR A 379 -3.14 11.51 -38.56
CA TYR A 379 -4.02 10.36 -38.50
C TYR A 379 -5.50 10.77 -38.62
N LYS A 380 -6.38 9.77 -38.72
CA LYS A 380 -7.84 9.94 -38.74
C LYS A 380 -8.44 9.48 -37.41
N GLY A 381 -9.71 9.74 -37.19
CA GLY A 381 -10.45 9.23 -36.03
C GLY A 381 -10.00 9.84 -34.71
N ALA A 382 -10.11 9.08 -33.63
CA ALA A 382 -9.74 9.52 -32.28
C ALA A 382 -8.49 8.79 -31.76
N MET A 383 -7.49 9.57 -31.32
CA MET A 383 -6.27 9.09 -30.67
C MET A 383 -6.21 9.71 -29.28
N TYR A 384 -6.47 8.95 -28.23
CA TYR A 384 -6.51 9.50 -26.88
C TYR A 384 -5.13 10.06 -26.46
N SER A 385 -5.15 11.10 -25.65
CA SER A 385 -3.98 11.65 -24.99
C SER A 385 -3.40 10.65 -24.00
N TRP A 386 -2.07 10.60 -23.86
CA TRP A 386 -1.41 9.78 -22.85
C TRP A 386 -1.71 10.31 -21.44
N GLU A 387 -1.52 11.61 -21.27
CA GLU A 387 -1.97 12.38 -20.12
C GLU A 387 -3.16 13.25 -20.53
N SER A 388 -4.29 13.04 -19.88
CA SER A 388 -5.53 13.78 -20.13
C SER A 388 -5.93 14.64 -18.93
N ALA A 389 -6.41 15.86 -19.21
CA ALA A 389 -6.96 16.79 -18.21
C ALA A 389 -8.45 17.05 -18.47
N ASP A 390 -8.91 18.30 -18.57
CA ASP A 390 -10.31 18.68 -18.74
C ASP A 390 -10.83 18.57 -20.19
N THR A 391 -10.03 18.95 -21.20
CA THR A 391 -10.49 19.01 -22.60
C THR A 391 -10.28 17.73 -23.41
N GLY A 392 -9.49 16.80 -22.89
CA GLY A 392 -8.98 15.64 -23.63
C GLY A 392 -7.80 15.94 -24.56
N ASP A 393 -7.32 17.19 -24.60
CA ASP A 393 -6.09 17.49 -25.31
C ASP A 393 -4.89 16.86 -24.62
N GLU A 394 -3.83 16.64 -25.40
CA GLU A 394 -2.60 16.04 -24.91
C GLU A 394 -1.80 17.01 -24.03
N VAL A 395 -1.77 16.75 -22.72
CA VAL A 395 -1.08 17.55 -21.71
C VAL A 395 0.23 16.94 -21.23
N THR A 396 0.63 15.76 -21.75
CA THR A 396 1.93 15.15 -21.42
C THR A 396 3.06 16.13 -21.73
N PRO A 397 3.94 16.43 -20.76
CA PRO A 397 5.10 17.27 -20.97
C PRO A 397 5.93 16.82 -22.17
N ARG A 398 6.45 17.76 -22.96
CA ARG A 398 7.39 17.42 -24.04
C ARG A 398 8.77 17.11 -23.50
N TRP A 399 9.13 17.77 -22.41
CA TRP A 399 10.47 17.79 -21.84
C TRP A 399 10.37 17.63 -20.33
N LEU A 400 11.20 16.79 -19.75
CA LEU A 400 11.47 16.76 -18.32
C LEU A 400 12.68 17.67 -18.08
N PRO A 401 12.52 18.77 -17.33
CA PRO A 401 13.66 19.58 -16.95
C PRO A 401 14.63 18.75 -16.10
N PRO A 402 15.94 18.92 -16.28
CA PRO A 402 16.96 18.19 -15.54
C PRO A 402 16.93 18.54 -14.04
N ASN A 403 17.33 17.57 -13.20
CA ASN A 403 17.53 17.82 -11.76
C ASN A 403 18.71 18.78 -11.49
N ASP A 404 19.68 18.85 -12.41
CA ASP A 404 20.70 19.89 -12.46
C ASP A 404 20.20 21.02 -13.35
N PHE A 405 20.08 22.24 -12.83
CA PHE A 405 19.60 23.40 -13.57
C PHE A 405 20.38 23.70 -14.86
N TYR A 406 21.62 23.20 -14.97
CA TYR A 406 22.46 23.35 -16.17
C TYR A 406 22.51 22.10 -17.06
N GLY A 407 21.75 21.05 -16.72
CA GLY A 407 21.63 19.85 -17.53
C GLY A 407 20.87 20.08 -18.84
N GLU A 408 20.85 19.06 -19.69
CA GLU A 408 20.00 19.05 -20.87
C GLU A 408 18.60 18.53 -20.53
N ASP A 409 17.58 19.12 -21.16
CA ASP A 409 16.20 18.65 -21.07
C ASP A 409 16.08 17.24 -21.66
N ILE A 410 15.35 16.37 -20.95
CA ILE A 410 15.08 15.00 -21.42
C ILE A 410 13.77 15.00 -22.19
N ARG A 411 13.78 14.51 -23.43
CA ARG A 411 12.57 14.38 -24.25
C ARG A 411 11.67 13.26 -23.69
N ILE A 412 10.40 13.58 -23.42
CA ILE A 412 9.39 12.58 -22.99
C ILE A 412 8.58 12.09 -24.20
N TRP A 413 8.86 10.88 -24.67
CA TRP A 413 8.25 10.36 -25.90
C TRP A 413 6.85 9.75 -25.73
N CYS A 414 6.41 9.48 -24.49
CA CYS A 414 5.10 8.86 -24.20
C CYS A 414 3.94 9.58 -24.88
N ARG A 415 3.97 10.93 -24.84
CA ARG A 415 3.05 11.84 -25.54
C ARG A 415 2.72 11.40 -26.97
N ASP A 416 3.76 11.05 -27.71
CA ASP A 416 3.72 10.82 -29.16
C ASP A 416 3.59 9.34 -29.51
N ARG A 417 4.18 8.46 -28.68
CA ARG A 417 4.51 7.08 -29.05
C ARG A 417 3.86 6.02 -28.18
N GLU A 418 3.42 6.36 -26.97
CA GLU A 418 2.71 5.44 -26.08
C GLU A 418 1.21 5.50 -26.36
N ILE A 419 0.83 4.88 -27.46
CA ILE A 419 -0.47 5.08 -28.13
C ILE A 419 -1.47 3.95 -27.86
N HIS A 420 -1.05 2.92 -27.12
CA HIS A 420 -1.88 1.79 -26.74
C HIS A 420 -3.10 2.21 -25.89
N ILE A 421 -3.05 3.36 -25.21
CA ILE A 421 -4.17 3.92 -24.44
C ILE A 421 -5.49 3.97 -25.21
N SER A 422 -5.44 4.17 -26.53
CA SER A 422 -6.66 4.20 -27.35
C SER A 422 -7.33 2.83 -27.48
N ALA A 423 -6.57 1.74 -27.37
CA ALA A 423 -7.09 0.38 -27.26
C ALA A 423 -7.48 0.02 -25.82
N ASP A 424 -6.75 0.52 -24.82
CA ASP A 424 -7.06 0.29 -23.40
C ASP A 424 -8.40 0.89 -22.99
N VAL A 425 -8.71 2.10 -23.46
CA VAL A 425 -10.02 2.71 -23.25
C VAL A 425 -11.13 1.82 -23.83
N VAL A 426 -10.91 1.26 -25.03
CA VAL A 426 -11.88 0.34 -25.65
C VAL A 426 -12.00 -0.99 -24.90
N TYR A 427 -10.89 -1.49 -24.36
CA TYR A 427 -10.89 -2.65 -23.46
C TYR A 427 -11.81 -2.40 -22.26
N ALA A 428 -11.63 -1.28 -21.58
CA ALA A 428 -12.46 -0.89 -20.45
C ALA A 428 -13.94 -0.70 -20.81
N VAL A 429 -14.24 0.00 -21.91
CA VAL A 429 -15.61 0.20 -22.43
C VAL A 429 -16.30 -1.15 -22.71
N TRP A 430 -15.58 -2.07 -23.34
CA TRP A 430 -16.09 -3.40 -23.66
C TRP A 430 -16.44 -4.20 -22.40
N TYR A 431 -15.51 -4.29 -21.45
CA TYR A 431 -15.73 -5.08 -20.24
C TYR A 431 -16.73 -4.44 -19.26
N TYR A 432 -16.83 -3.10 -19.22
CA TYR A 432 -17.95 -2.42 -18.54
C TYR A 432 -19.29 -2.87 -19.11
N TRP A 433 -19.43 -2.86 -20.44
CA TRP A 433 -20.68 -3.25 -21.09
C TRP A 433 -21.00 -4.74 -20.86
N GLN A 434 -20.01 -5.62 -20.95
CA GLN A 434 -20.18 -7.05 -20.67
C GLN A 434 -20.61 -7.32 -19.22
N ALA A 435 -20.09 -6.55 -18.25
CA ALA A 435 -20.42 -6.73 -16.84
C ALA A 435 -21.78 -6.13 -16.42
N THR A 436 -22.25 -5.09 -17.13
CA THR A 436 -23.42 -4.30 -16.71
C THR A 436 -24.65 -4.51 -17.59
N ASN A 437 -24.48 -4.94 -18.84
CA ASN A 437 -25.51 -4.92 -19.88
C ASN A 437 -26.12 -3.53 -20.11
N ASP A 438 -25.36 -2.45 -19.87
CA ASP A 438 -25.80 -1.06 -20.13
C ASP A 438 -25.80 -0.76 -21.64
N HIS A 439 -26.80 -1.32 -22.34
CA HIS A 439 -26.97 -1.17 -23.79
C HIS A 439 -27.26 0.28 -24.19
N GLU A 440 -27.90 1.07 -23.34
CA GLU A 440 -28.21 2.47 -23.63
C GLU A 440 -26.95 3.31 -23.65
N TRP A 441 -26.09 3.20 -22.62
CA TRP A 441 -24.81 3.91 -22.63
C TRP A 441 -23.85 3.40 -23.71
N MET A 442 -23.82 2.09 -23.98
CA MET A 442 -23.04 1.55 -25.10
C MET A 442 -23.54 2.11 -26.44
N ARG A 443 -24.85 2.22 -26.66
CA ARG A 443 -25.42 2.82 -27.88
C ARG A 443 -25.05 4.31 -28.00
N ASP A 444 -25.19 5.07 -26.92
CA ASP A 444 -25.11 6.53 -26.95
C ASP A 444 -23.68 7.08 -26.84
N CYS A 445 -22.79 6.35 -26.17
CA CYS A 445 -21.41 6.80 -25.89
C CYS A 445 -20.38 5.75 -26.32
N GLY A 446 -20.49 4.52 -25.81
CA GLY A 446 -19.46 3.49 -25.96
C GLY A 446 -19.15 3.13 -27.42
N ALA A 447 -20.17 3.01 -28.26
CA ALA A 447 -20.00 2.64 -29.66
C ALA A 447 -19.27 3.71 -30.47
N GLU A 448 -19.49 5.00 -30.19
CA GLU A 448 -18.74 6.08 -30.84
C GLU A 448 -17.26 6.03 -30.45
N ILE A 449 -16.95 5.82 -29.16
CA ILE A 449 -15.56 5.64 -28.69
C ILE A 449 -14.89 4.50 -29.47
N ILE A 450 -15.51 3.31 -29.50
CA ILE A 450 -14.94 2.11 -30.13
C ILE A 450 -14.74 2.32 -31.64
N LEU A 451 -15.74 2.85 -32.35
CA LEU A 451 -15.67 2.98 -33.79
C LEU A 451 -14.71 4.10 -34.23
N ASP A 452 -14.65 5.21 -33.50
CA ASP A 452 -13.81 6.35 -33.85
C ASP A 452 -12.32 6.10 -33.57
N THR A 453 -12.02 5.38 -32.48
CA THR A 453 -10.65 4.93 -32.21
C THR A 453 -10.22 3.79 -33.15
N ALA A 454 -11.14 2.95 -33.63
CA ALA A 454 -10.85 2.01 -34.73
C ALA A 454 -10.55 2.72 -36.06
N VAL A 455 -11.18 3.87 -36.32
CA VAL A 455 -10.82 4.74 -37.47
C VAL A 455 -9.38 5.23 -37.34
N PHE A 456 -8.93 5.56 -36.13
CA PHE A 456 -7.53 5.88 -35.86
C PHE A 456 -6.60 4.71 -36.16
N TRP A 457 -6.83 3.54 -35.58
CA TRP A 457 -5.97 2.38 -35.81
C TRP A 457 -5.91 1.98 -37.29
N GLY A 458 -7.03 2.01 -38.00
CA GLY A 458 -7.06 1.76 -39.43
C GLY A 458 -6.23 2.75 -40.27
N SER A 459 -5.97 3.95 -39.75
CA SER A 459 -5.08 4.96 -40.35
C SER A 459 -3.64 4.90 -39.86
N ARG A 460 -3.40 4.40 -38.64
CA ARG A 460 -2.09 4.33 -37.98
C ARG A 460 -1.26 3.13 -38.43
N VAL A 461 -1.92 1.99 -38.69
CA VAL A 461 -1.27 0.73 -39.06
C VAL A 461 -0.72 0.82 -40.49
N GLU A 462 0.52 0.37 -40.66
CA GLU A 462 1.28 0.45 -41.91
C GLU A 462 1.37 -0.92 -42.58
N TYR A 463 1.29 -0.98 -43.91
CA TYR A 463 1.46 -2.23 -44.66
C TYR A 463 2.90 -2.36 -45.15
N ASN A 464 3.58 -3.42 -44.72
CA ASN A 464 4.93 -3.74 -45.16
C ASN A 464 4.87 -4.62 -46.41
N THR A 465 5.19 -4.03 -47.57
CA THR A 465 5.15 -4.72 -48.87
C THR A 465 6.22 -5.81 -49.03
N LYS A 466 7.30 -5.77 -48.24
CA LYS A 466 8.38 -6.77 -48.30
C LYS A 466 7.96 -8.08 -47.64
N TYR A 467 7.25 -7.99 -46.51
CA TYR A 467 6.84 -9.15 -45.73
C TYR A 467 5.34 -9.46 -45.85
N GLU A 468 4.62 -8.68 -46.66
CA GLU A 468 3.17 -8.82 -46.92
C GLU A 468 2.33 -8.88 -45.63
N ARG A 469 2.65 -8.01 -44.66
CA ARG A 469 2.03 -7.98 -43.34
C ARG A 469 1.81 -6.54 -42.87
N TYR A 470 0.93 -6.36 -41.89
CA TYR A 470 0.73 -5.08 -41.23
C TYR A 470 1.60 -4.93 -39.97
N GLU A 471 2.09 -3.72 -39.74
CA GLU A 471 3.03 -3.37 -38.69
C GLU A 471 2.61 -2.06 -38.01
N ILE A 472 2.99 -1.92 -36.75
CA ILE A 472 2.92 -0.66 -36.00
C ILE A 472 4.33 -0.38 -35.52
N ARG A 473 4.95 0.64 -36.11
CA ARG A 473 6.35 0.97 -35.90
C ARG A 473 6.50 2.15 -34.96
N GLU A 474 7.68 2.37 -34.38
CA GLU A 474 8.03 3.63 -33.74
C GLU A 474 7.11 3.97 -32.54
N VAL A 475 6.81 2.97 -31.70
CA VAL A 475 5.94 3.08 -30.51
C VAL A 475 6.67 2.89 -29.18
N ILE A 476 5.98 3.17 -28.09
CA ILE A 476 6.31 2.74 -26.73
C ILE A 476 5.21 1.77 -26.30
N GLY A 477 5.62 0.61 -25.77
CA GLY A 477 4.70 -0.37 -25.18
C GLY A 477 4.37 -0.01 -23.73
N ALA A 478 3.77 -0.93 -22.98
CA ALA A 478 3.56 -0.68 -21.55
C ALA A 478 4.89 -0.60 -20.78
N ASP A 479 5.96 -1.19 -21.30
CA ASP A 479 7.32 -0.97 -20.81
C ASP A 479 7.94 0.31 -21.39
N GLU A 480 7.87 1.39 -20.62
CA GLU A 480 8.41 2.71 -21.00
C GLU A 480 9.96 2.79 -21.02
N TYR A 481 10.70 1.75 -20.62
CA TYR A 481 12.16 1.76 -20.76
C TYR A 481 12.64 1.60 -22.19
N HIS A 482 11.79 1.06 -23.08
CA HIS A 482 12.11 0.80 -24.47
C HIS A 482 11.35 1.75 -25.40
N GLU A 483 12.06 2.78 -25.84
CA GLU A 483 11.54 3.80 -26.74
C GLU A 483 11.82 3.40 -28.20
N HIS A 484 11.00 3.89 -29.13
CA HIS A 484 11.16 3.63 -30.57
C HIS A 484 11.08 2.14 -30.96
N SER A 485 10.21 1.40 -30.28
CA SER A 485 10.00 -0.02 -30.53
C SER A 485 9.12 -0.24 -31.76
N ASP A 486 9.49 -1.20 -32.60
CA ASP A 486 8.68 -1.67 -33.72
C ASP A 486 7.93 -2.95 -33.34
N ASN A 487 6.64 -3.02 -33.67
CA ASN A 487 5.80 -4.20 -33.51
C ASN A 487 5.74 -4.72 -32.06
N ASN A 488 5.58 -3.81 -31.09
CA ASN A 488 5.35 -4.18 -29.70
C ASN A 488 4.15 -5.15 -29.60
N ALA A 489 4.36 -6.32 -28.99
CA ALA A 489 3.38 -7.41 -29.00
C ALA A 489 2.08 -7.03 -28.29
N PHE A 490 2.19 -6.35 -27.14
CA PHE A 490 1.04 -5.83 -26.41
C PHE A 490 0.21 -4.90 -27.29
N THR A 491 0.83 -3.86 -27.86
CA THR A 491 0.16 -2.88 -28.73
C THR A 491 -0.48 -3.57 -29.94
N ASN A 492 0.27 -4.37 -30.71
CA ASN A 492 -0.24 -4.98 -31.93
C ASN A 492 -1.44 -5.90 -31.67
N ARG A 493 -1.38 -6.73 -30.61
CA ARG A 493 -2.48 -7.64 -30.27
C ARG A 493 -3.69 -6.89 -29.72
N MET A 494 -3.50 -5.86 -28.89
CA MET A 494 -4.59 -5.00 -28.42
C MET A 494 -5.29 -4.27 -29.57
N VAL A 495 -4.54 -3.82 -30.59
CA VAL A 495 -5.11 -3.20 -31.79
C VAL A 495 -5.89 -4.20 -32.65
N GLN A 496 -5.38 -5.42 -32.82
CA GLN A 496 -6.10 -6.49 -33.50
C GLN A 496 -7.45 -6.76 -32.79
N TRP A 497 -7.40 -6.97 -31.47
CA TRP A 497 -8.58 -7.21 -30.63
C TRP A 497 -9.59 -6.07 -30.74
N HIS A 498 -9.12 -4.82 -30.68
CA HIS A 498 -9.97 -3.65 -30.82
C HIS A 498 -10.71 -3.64 -32.16
N LEU A 499 -10.00 -3.84 -33.28
CA LEU A 499 -10.64 -3.84 -34.60
C LEU A 499 -11.68 -4.96 -34.74
N GLU A 500 -11.45 -6.13 -34.12
CA GLU A 500 -12.45 -7.20 -34.02
C GLU A 500 -13.70 -6.71 -33.29
N LYS A 501 -13.54 -6.07 -32.12
CA LYS A 501 -14.67 -5.54 -31.36
C LYS A 501 -15.38 -4.39 -32.06
N ALA A 502 -14.67 -3.55 -32.82
CA ALA A 502 -15.28 -2.50 -33.62
C ALA A 502 -16.18 -3.06 -34.73
N LEU A 503 -15.76 -4.14 -35.41
CA LEU A 503 -16.60 -4.83 -36.39
C LEU A 503 -17.85 -5.44 -35.72
N PHE A 504 -17.68 -6.07 -34.56
CA PHE A 504 -18.78 -6.63 -33.79
C PHE A 504 -19.79 -5.56 -33.37
N ILE A 505 -19.33 -4.45 -32.78
CA ILE A 505 -20.19 -3.38 -32.28
C ILE A 505 -20.97 -2.72 -33.41
N HIS A 506 -20.34 -2.50 -34.56
CA HIS A 506 -21.05 -1.98 -35.74
C HIS A 506 -22.16 -2.94 -36.20
N GLU A 507 -21.93 -4.24 -36.20
CA GLU A 507 -22.95 -5.23 -36.53
C GLU A 507 -24.08 -5.29 -35.49
N TRP A 508 -23.72 -5.29 -34.20
CA TRP A 508 -24.67 -5.22 -33.10
C TRP A 508 -25.57 -3.98 -33.17
N LEU A 509 -24.99 -2.81 -33.43
CA LEU A 509 -25.74 -1.56 -33.66
C LEU A 509 -26.66 -1.68 -34.86
N ARG A 510 -26.18 -2.20 -35.99
CA ARG A 510 -27.03 -2.36 -37.18
C ARG A 510 -28.23 -3.26 -36.95
N ASN A 511 -28.07 -4.31 -36.15
CA ASN A 511 -29.12 -5.27 -35.86
C ASN A 511 -30.09 -4.77 -34.78
N THR A 512 -29.59 -4.01 -33.79
CA THR A 512 -30.36 -3.64 -32.58
C THR A 512 -30.84 -2.19 -32.60
N TYR A 513 -30.02 -1.28 -33.12
CA TYR A 513 -30.24 0.18 -33.15
C TYR A 513 -29.86 0.78 -34.53
N PRO A 514 -30.59 0.43 -35.60
CA PRO A 514 -30.21 0.77 -36.98
C PRO A 514 -30.13 2.28 -37.25
N GLU A 515 -30.89 3.11 -36.52
CA GLU A 515 -30.84 4.57 -36.64
C GLU A 515 -29.49 5.12 -36.16
N GLN A 516 -29.07 4.80 -34.93
CA GLN A 516 -27.75 5.14 -34.41
C GLN A 516 -26.61 4.56 -35.26
N ALA A 517 -26.77 3.33 -35.76
CA ALA A 517 -25.78 2.74 -36.66
C ALA A 517 -25.58 3.60 -37.93
N ASN A 518 -26.67 4.08 -38.54
CA ASN A 518 -26.63 4.95 -39.72
C ASN A 518 -26.04 6.31 -39.39
N GLU A 519 -26.41 6.90 -38.26
CA GLU A 519 -25.87 8.18 -37.79
C GLU A 519 -24.35 8.12 -37.58
N LEU A 520 -23.86 7.14 -36.82
CA LEU A 520 -22.42 6.94 -36.58
C LEU A 520 -21.69 6.60 -37.87
N THR A 521 -22.29 5.82 -38.76
CA THR A 521 -21.71 5.52 -40.08
C THR A 521 -21.48 6.79 -40.91
N GLN A 522 -22.45 7.71 -40.90
CA GLN A 522 -22.32 8.99 -41.60
C GLN A 522 -21.29 9.90 -40.91
N ARG A 523 -21.41 10.05 -39.59
CA ARG A 523 -20.56 10.94 -38.78
C ARG A 523 -19.09 10.55 -38.84
N LEU A 524 -18.78 9.26 -38.67
CA LEU A 524 -17.42 8.72 -38.65
C LEU A 524 -16.93 8.27 -40.04
N GLN A 525 -17.76 8.43 -41.08
CA GLN A 525 -17.47 8.04 -42.46
C GLN A 525 -17.05 6.56 -42.58
N LEU A 526 -17.83 5.65 -41.98
CA LEU A 526 -17.56 4.22 -41.94
C LEU A 526 -17.95 3.55 -43.26
N THR A 527 -17.04 3.57 -44.24
CA THR A 527 -17.29 2.99 -45.57
C THR A 527 -17.01 1.48 -45.61
N ALA A 528 -17.61 0.79 -46.60
CA ALA A 528 -17.30 -0.61 -46.88
C ALA A 528 -15.79 -0.87 -47.08
N GLY A 529 -15.07 0.08 -47.69
CA GLY A 529 -13.62 0.01 -47.86
C GLY A 529 -12.85 0.04 -46.53
N ARG A 530 -13.30 0.83 -45.54
CA ARG A 530 -12.71 0.83 -44.19
C ARG A 530 -12.89 -0.51 -43.50
N PHE A 531 -14.11 -1.06 -43.50
CA PHE A 531 -14.37 -2.37 -42.90
C PHE A 531 -13.56 -3.48 -43.59
N SER A 532 -13.40 -3.42 -44.91
CA SER A 532 -12.53 -4.36 -45.65
C SER A 532 -11.08 -4.24 -45.20
N ARG A 533 -10.56 -3.01 -45.06
CA ARG A 533 -9.20 -2.77 -44.56
C ARG A 533 -9.03 -3.25 -43.12
N TRP A 534 -10.00 -3.04 -42.24
CA TRP A 534 -9.93 -3.52 -40.85
C TRP A 534 -9.85 -5.04 -40.79
N ARG A 535 -10.67 -5.77 -41.57
CA ARG A 535 -10.57 -7.24 -41.66
C ARG A 535 -9.22 -7.72 -42.18
N ASP A 536 -8.67 -7.01 -43.16
CA ASP A 536 -7.36 -7.31 -43.72
C ASP A 536 -6.23 -7.07 -42.68
N ILE A 537 -6.30 -5.96 -41.92
CA ILE A 537 -5.39 -5.70 -40.79
C ILE A 537 -5.53 -6.79 -39.73
N ILE A 538 -6.74 -7.13 -39.30
CA ILE A 538 -6.98 -8.16 -38.28
C ILE A 538 -6.31 -9.48 -38.68
N THR A 539 -6.40 -9.85 -39.96
CA THR A 539 -5.84 -11.11 -40.47
C THR A 539 -4.32 -11.07 -40.59
N ASN A 540 -3.76 -9.92 -40.96
CA ASN A 540 -2.36 -9.82 -41.42
C ASN A 540 -1.46 -8.94 -40.54
N ILE A 541 -1.94 -8.40 -39.41
CA ILE A 541 -1.09 -7.70 -38.44
C ILE A 541 -0.16 -8.68 -37.76
N TRP A 542 1.12 -8.32 -37.70
CA TRP A 542 2.13 -9.20 -37.16
C TRP A 542 2.21 -9.09 -35.63
N ILE A 543 2.20 -10.24 -34.96
CA ILE A 543 2.46 -10.35 -33.53
C ILE A 543 3.70 -11.24 -33.39
N PRO A 544 4.77 -10.77 -32.73
CA PRO A 544 6.03 -11.49 -32.67
C PRO A 544 5.96 -12.66 -31.67
N TYR A 545 5.43 -13.79 -32.12
CA TYR A 545 5.29 -15.03 -31.34
C TYR A 545 6.03 -16.18 -32.03
N ASP A 546 6.78 -16.95 -31.25
CA ASP A 546 7.45 -18.17 -31.69
C ASP A 546 6.75 -19.42 -31.15
N PRO A 547 5.98 -20.15 -31.98
CA PRO A 547 5.30 -21.37 -31.57
C PRO A 547 6.22 -22.52 -31.14
N SER A 548 7.52 -22.47 -31.46
CA SER A 548 8.46 -23.53 -31.09
C SER A 548 8.98 -23.39 -29.65
N THR A 549 9.02 -22.16 -29.14
CA THR A 549 9.45 -21.84 -27.76
C THR A 549 8.30 -21.41 -26.86
N ASN A 550 7.13 -21.11 -27.44
CA ASN A 550 5.98 -20.46 -26.80
C ASN A 550 6.30 -19.06 -26.24
N LEU A 551 7.40 -18.45 -26.66
CA LEU A 551 7.77 -17.09 -26.27
C LEU A 551 7.16 -16.05 -27.21
N ILE A 552 6.69 -14.97 -26.61
CA ILE A 552 6.25 -13.76 -27.30
C ILE A 552 7.40 -12.77 -27.14
N GLU A 553 7.98 -12.28 -28.23
CA GLU A 553 8.98 -11.23 -28.16
C GLU A 553 8.29 -9.90 -27.83
N GLN A 554 8.86 -9.08 -26.95
CA GLN A 554 8.21 -7.85 -26.50
C GLN A 554 8.00 -6.87 -27.65
N TYR A 555 9.00 -6.75 -28.53
CA TYR A 555 8.97 -6.01 -29.78
C TYR A 555 10.06 -6.56 -30.72
N GLU A 556 10.03 -6.20 -32.00
CA GLU A 556 10.96 -6.72 -33.00
C GLU A 556 12.43 -6.46 -32.62
N GLY A 557 13.18 -7.52 -32.28
CA GLY A 557 14.60 -7.44 -31.96
C GLY A 557 14.93 -7.32 -30.47
N PHE A 558 13.95 -7.31 -29.57
CA PHE A 558 14.17 -7.32 -28.12
C PHE A 558 15.08 -8.46 -27.65
N PHE A 559 14.94 -9.66 -28.22
CA PHE A 559 15.78 -10.81 -27.82
C PHE A 559 17.26 -10.63 -28.18
N LYS A 560 17.61 -9.63 -28.99
CA LYS A 560 19.00 -9.32 -29.38
C LYS A 560 19.67 -8.30 -28.46
N LEU A 561 18.92 -7.68 -27.53
CA LEU A 561 19.48 -6.77 -26.54
C LEU A 561 20.39 -7.49 -25.55
N GLU A 562 21.20 -6.73 -24.82
CA GLU A 562 22.05 -7.25 -23.76
C GLU A 562 21.18 -7.81 -22.62
N ASP A 563 21.41 -9.06 -22.23
CA ASP A 563 20.71 -9.67 -21.10
C ASP A 563 21.11 -9.01 -19.77
N ILE A 564 20.25 -9.10 -18.76
CA ILE A 564 20.46 -8.47 -17.46
C ILE A 564 19.99 -9.37 -16.33
N ASN A 565 20.80 -9.46 -15.28
CA ASN A 565 20.43 -10.08 -14.02
C ASN A 565 20.20 -8.98 -12.97
N LEU A 566 18.94 -8.76 -12.56
CA LEU A 566 18.61 -7.71 -11.60
C LEU A 566 19.24 -7.95 -10.22
N ALA A 567 19.55 -9.20 -9.86
CA ALA A 567 20.21 -9.53 -8.60
C ALA A 567 21.61 -8.90 -8.47
N ASP A 568 22.29 -8.62 -9.59
CA ASP A 568 23.62 -8.00 -9.60
C ASP A 568 23.60 -6.52 -9.16
N TYR A 569 22.42 -5.91 -9.08
CA TYR A 569 22.22 -4.51 -8.71
C TYR A 569 21.72 -4.33 -7.28
N GLU A 570 21.43 -5.42 -6.56
CA GLU A 570 20.86 -5.35 -5.21
C GLU A 570 21.94 -5.29 -4.11
N PRO A 571 21.70 -4.58 -2.99
CA PRO A 571 20.52 -3.76 -2.70
C PRO A 571 20.59 -2.40 -3.39
N ARG A 572 19.58 -2.06 -4.21
CA ARG A 572 19.44 -0.70 -4.79
C ARG A 572 18.32 0.08 -4.13
N THR A 573 18.35 1.39 -4.34
CA THR A 573 17.34 2.34 -3.83
C THR A 573 16.73 3.18 -4.95
N LYS A 574 17.01 2.84 -6.20
CA LYS A 574 16.60 3.58 -7.40
C LYS A 574 16.17 2.63 -8.50
N SER A 575 15.40 3.16 -9.43
CA SER A 575 14.97 2.44 -10.63
C SER A 575 16.15 2.10 -11.54
N MET A 576 16.01 1.03 -12.32
CA MET A 576 17.05 0.57 -13.24
C MET A 576 17.37 1.61 -14.31
N GLN A 577 16.38 2.36 -14.80
CA GLN A 577 16.63 3.50 -15.69
C GLN A 577 17.44 4.61 -15.00
N SER A 578 17.27 4.83 -13.69
CA SER A 578 18.09 5.82 -12.97
C SER A 578 19.56 5.37 -12.85
N ILE A 579 19.79 4.06 -12.79
CA ILE A 579 21.13 3.46 -12.68
C ILE A 579 21.81 3.36 -14.04
N LEU A 580 21.07 2.88 -15.05
CA LEU A 580 21.57 2.60 -16.38
C LEU A 580 21.47 3.79 -17.34
N THR A 581 20.74 4.85 -16.97
CA THR A 581 20.22 5.91 -17.87
C THR A 581 19.18 5.39 -18.87
N ILE A 582 18.51 6.30 -19.58
CA ILE A 582 17.54 5.97 -20.64
C ILE A 582 18.20 5.13 -21.74
N GLU A 583 19.39 5.54 -22.20
CA GLU A 583 20.11 4.85 -23.26
C GLU A 583 20.60 3.47 -22.82
N GLY A 584 21.04 3.33 -21.56
CA GLY A 584 21.50 2.04 -21.04
C GLY A 584 20.38 1.06 -20.72
N ALA A 585 19.18 1.54 -20.36
CA ALA A 585 17.98 0.73 -20.22
C ALA A 585 17.50 0.22 -21.60
N ASN A 586 17.38 1.11 -22.60
CA ASN A 586 16.97 0.77 -23.98
C ASN A 586 17.84 -0.31 -24.67
N LYS A 587 19.11 -0.47 -24.24
CA LYS A 587 20.06 -1.43 -24.80
C LYS A 587 20.01 -2.80 -24.11
N ARG A 588 19.23 -2.96 -23.04
CA ARG A 588 19.18 -4.15 -22.19
C ARG A 588 17.79 -4.70 -22.09
N GLN A 589 17.66 -5.99 -21.82
CA GLN A 589 16.36 -6.65 -21.64
C GLN A 589 15.67 -6.31 -20.30
N VAL A 590 15.88 -5.12 -19.74
CA VAL A 590 15.28 -4.68 -18.47
C VAL A 590 13.95 -3.99 -18.70
N LEU A 591 12.89 -4.41 -18.02
CA LEU A 591 11.56 -3.81 -18.15
C LEU A 591 11.27 -2.89 -16.96
N LYS A 592 10.58 -1.77 -17.19
CA LYS A 592 10.00 -0.93 -16.14
C LYS A 592 8.86 -1.65 -15.42
N GLN A 593 8.01 -2.34 -16.18
CA GLN A 593 6.75 -2.92 -15.74
C GLN A 593 6.28 -4.00 -16.74
N PRO A 594 5.26 -4.82 -16.41
CA PRO A 594 4.69 -5.80 -17.34
C PRO A 594 4.34 -5.23 -18.71
N ASP A 595 4.79 -5.89 -19.78
CA ASP A 595 4.40 -5.61 -21.16
C ASP A 595 3.79 -6.87 -21.81
N VAL A 596 4.61 -7.88 -22.14
CA VAL A 596 4.10 -9.21 -22.58
C VAL A 596 3.25 -9.86 -21.49
N LEU A 597 3.67 -9.74 -20.23
CA LEU A 597 2.86 -10.20 -19.09
C LEU A 597 1.56 -9.41 -18.94
N MET A 598 1.56 -8.12 -19.30
CA MET A 598 0.33 -7.32 -19.32
C MET A 598 -0.62 -7.78 -20.43
N LEU A 599 -0.09 -8.11 -21.61
CA LEU A 599 -0.88 -8.71 -22.69
C LEU A 599 -1.55 -10.01 -22.24
N LEU A 600 -0.78 -10.91 -21.62
CA LEU A 600 -1.29 -12.17 -21.11
C LEU A 600 -2.35 -11.94 -20.03
N TYR A 601 -2.13 -10.97 -19.14
CA TYR A 601 -3.10 -10.58 -18.12
C TYR A 601 -4.44 -10.11 -18.72
N LEU A 602 -4.42 -9.14 -19.64
CA LEU A 602 -5.66 -8.62 -20.23
C LEU A 602 -6.38 -9.65 -21.12
N MET A 603 -5.64 -10.59 -21.72
CA MET A 603 -6.22 -11.64 -22.55
C MET A 603 -6.60 -12.91 -21.75
N ARG A 604 -6.35 -12.96 -20.43
CA ARG A 604 -6.53 -14.18 -19.63
C ARG A 604 -7.97 -14.70 -19.57
N GLN A 605 -8.95 -13.79 -19.67
CA GLN A 605 -10.37 -14.14 -19.68
C GLN A 605 -10.92 -14.33 -21.10
N SER A 606 -10.13 -14.00 -22.11
CA SER A 606 -10.45 -14.26 -23.51
C SER A 606 -10.12 -15.72 -23.86
N GLN A 607 -10.95 -16.36 -24.69
CA GLN A 607 -10.58 -17.62 -25.34
C GLN A 607 -9.64 -17.41 -26.54
N GLU A 608 -9.30 -16.15 -26.83
CA GLU A 608 -8.47 -15.77 -27.95
C GLU A 608 -6.97 -15.79 -27.55
N PHE A 609 -6.09 -15.98 -28.54
CA PHE A 609 -4.64 -15.87 -28.38
C PHE A 609 -4.24 -14.54 -27.68
N PRO A 610 -3.20 -14.50 -26.82
CA PRO A 610 -2.17 -15.52 -26.60
C PRO A 610 -2.30 -16.37 -25.34
N TYR A 611 -3.35 -16.22 -24.54
CA TYR A 611 -3.34 -16.80 -23.21
C TYR A 611 -3.55 -18.33 -23.21
N THR A 612 -2.56 -19.04 -22.67
CA THR A 612 -2.69 -20.43 -22.17
C THR A 612 -1.78 -20.58 -20.95
N PRO A 613 -2.04 -21.53 -20.02
CA PRO A 613 -1.15 -21.76 -18.89
C PRO A 613 0.31 -22.04 -19.29
N GLU A 614 0.52 -22.75 -20.41
CA GLU A 614 1.85 -23.06 -20.92
C GLU A 614 2.57 -21.83 -21.46
N ILE A 615 1.89 -21.00 -22.28
CA ILE A 615 2.44 -19.74 -22.78
C ILE A 615 2.72 -18.79 -21.61
N LEU A 616 1.80 -18.71 -20.62
CA LEU A 616 1.99 -17.89 -19.43
C LEU A 616 3.25 -18.31 -18.68
N GLN A 617 3.42 -19.61 -18.38
CA GLN A 617 4.61 -20.09 -17.67
C GLN A 617 5.90 -19.73 -18.40
N LYS A 618 5.96 -19.95 -19.72
CA LYS A 618 7.16 -19.67 -20.52
C LYS A 618 7.52 -18.18 -20.54
N ASN A 619 6.53 -17.32 -20.71
CA ASN A 619 6.77 -15.88 -20.72
C ASN A 619 6.99 -15.33 -19.30
N TRP A 620 6.39 -15.91 -18.26
CA TRP A 620 6.69 -15.60 -16.87
C TRP A 620 8.16 -15.85 -16.55
N ASP A 621 8.65 -17.06 -16.84
CA ASP A 621 10.05 -17.45 -16.57
C ASP A 621 11.05 -16.53 -17.28
N TYR A 622 10.65 -15.95 -18.43
CA TYR A 622 11.48 -15.03 -19.20
C TYR A 622 11.41 -13.58 -18.67
N TYR A 623 10.20 -13.04 -18.50
CA TYR A 623 9.98 -11.60 -18.29
C TYR A 623 9.96 -11.19 -16.81
N ALA A 624 9.46 -12.03 -15.91
CA ALA A 624 9.36 -11.67 -14.49
C ALA A 624 10.74 -11.38 -13.86
N PRO A 625 11.81 -12.18 -14.10
CA PRO A 625 13.15 -11.89 -13.57
C PRO A 625 13.81 -10.63 -14.14
N ARG A 626 13.29 -10.12 -15.26
CA ARG A 626 13.81 -8.96 -16.00
C ARG A 626 13.05 -7.67 -15.72
N THR A 627 11.98 -7.73 -14.92
CA THR A 627 11.15 -6.57 -14.61
C THR A 627 11.64 -5.88 -13.34
N ASP A 628 11.87 -4.56 -13.40
CA ASP A 628 12.13 -3.70 -12.25
C ASP A 628 10.87 -3.57 -11.37
N ILE A 629 10.60 -4.65 -10.64
CA ILE A 629 9.37 -4.81 -9.88
C ILE A 629 9.29 -3.89 -8.65
N THR A 630 10.44 -3.41 -8.16
CA THR A 630 10.53 -2.59 -6.94
C THR A 630 10.43 -1.11 -7.22
N TYR A 631 11.22 -0.60 -8.16
CA TYR A 631 11.35 0.85 -8.36
C TYR A 631 10.91 1.28 -9.76
N GLY A 632 10.64 0.36 -10.68
CA GLY A 632 10.19 0.64 -12.05
C GLY A 632 8.84 1.35 -12.06
N SER A 633 7.78 0.62 -11.70
CA SER A 633 6.42 1.16 -11.63
C SER A 633 5.59 0.51 -10.54
N SER A 634 4.71 1.29 -9.89
CA SER A 634 3.74 0.75 -8.92
C SER A 634 2.69 -0.15 -9.55
N LEU A 635 2.53 -0.12 -10.89
CA LEU A 635 1.58 -0.94 -11.64
C LEU A 635 1.98 -2.43 -11.64
N GLY A 636 3.28 -2.72 -11.58
CA GLY A 636 3.83 -4.05 -11.84
C GLY A 636 3.50 -5.13 -10.79
N PRO A 637 3.69 -4.88 -9.48
CA PRO A 637 3.55 -5.91 -8.45
C PRO A 637 2.17 -6.56 -8.38
N ALA A 638 1.08 -5.79 -8.52
CA ALA A 638 -0.26 -6.34 -8.50
C ALA A 638 -0.54 -7.32 -9.66
N ILE A 639 -0.08 -6.98 -10.87
CA ILE A 639 -0.22 -7.87 -12.04
C ILE A 639 0.62 -9.13 -11.87
N HIS A 640 1.84 -8.99 -11.34
CA HIS A 640 2.66 -10.15 -10.99
C HIS A 640 1.99 -11.05 -9.96
N ALA A 641 1.31 -10.48 -8.96
CA ALA A 641 0.58 -11.25 -7.96
C ALA A 641 -0.55 -12.11 -8.59
N ILE A 642 -1.29 -11.54 -9.54
CA ILE A 642 -2.36 -12.24 -10.25
C ILE A 642 -1.78 -13.39 -11.08
N LEU A 643 -0.79 -13.10 -11.94
CA LEU A 643 -0.23 -14.11 -12.83
C LEU A 643 0.56 -15.19 -12.07
N ALA A 644 1.23 -14.85 -10.97
CA ALA A 644 1.84 -15.82 -10.06
C ALA A 644 0.80 -16.75 -9.44
N SER A 645 -0.42 -16.26 -9.15
CA SER A 645 -1.53 -17.09 -8.68
C SER A 645 -1.99 -18.06 -9.77
N ASP A 646 -2.13 -17.57 -11.02
CA ASP A 646 -2.55 -18.37 -12.18
C ASP A 646 -1.58 -19.54 -12.48
N ILE A 647 -0.26 -19.37 -12.24
CA ILE A 647 0.74 -20.44 -12.37
C ILE A 647 0.98 -21.25 -11.07
N GLY A 648 0.23 -20.97 -10.01
CA GLY A 648 0.31 -21.71 -8.74
C GLY A 648 1.50 -21.35 -7.83
N ASN A 649 2.21 -20.25 -8.09
CA ASN A 649 3.29 -19.77 -7.23
C ASN A 649 2.77 -18.87 -6.08
N LYS A 650 2.17 -19.52 -5.06
CA LYS A 650 1.51 -18.84 -3.91
C LYS A 650 2.43 -17.86 -3.18
N LYS A 651 3.72 -18.20 -3.01
CA LYS A 651 4.68 -17.38 -2.26
C LYS A 651 4.94 -16.06 -2.99
N GLU A 652 5.34 -16.15 -4.25
CA GLU A 652 5.61 -14.97 -5.10
C GLU A 652 4.35 -14.12 -5.23
N ALA A 653 3.18 -14.76 -5.41
CA ALA A 653 1.91 -14.06 -5.50
C ALA A 653 1.64 -13.18 -4.26
N TYR A 654 1.82 -13.75 -3.07
CA TYR A 654 1.63 -13.03 -1.81
C TYR A 654 2.68 -11.94 -1.58
N GLU A 655 3.95 -12.19 -1.88
CA GLU A 655 5.02 -11.20 -1.74
C GLU A 655 4.76 -9.97 -2.64
N ARG A 656 4.37 -10.20 -3.90
CA ARG A 656 4.07 -9.10 -4.85
C ARG A 656 2.77 -8.38 -4.51
N PHE A 657 1.78 -9.09 -4.01
CA PHE A 657 0.55 -8.48 -3.49
C PHE A 657 0.85 -7.54 -2.31
N MET A 658 1.62 -7.99 -1.31
CA MET A 658 1.95 -7.15 -0.15
C MET A 658 2.82 -5.96 -0.54
N GLN A 659 3.70 -6.13 -1.54
CA GLN A 659 4.48 -5.04 -2.11
C GLN A 659 3.57 -3.97 -2.75
N ALA A 660 2.53 -4.36 -3.50
CA ALA A 660 1.54 -3.44 -4.05
C ALA A 660 0.69 -2.79 -2.94
N ALA A 661 0.19 -3.58 -1.99
CA ALA A 661 -0.74 -3.14 -0.95
C ALA A 661 -0.12 -2.15 0.04
N LEU A 662 1.20 -2.25 0.27
CA LEU A 662 1.93 -1.38 1.18
C LEU A 662 2.68 -0.23 0.49
N VAL A 663 2.55 -0.06 -0.84
CA VAL A 663 3.34 0.90 -1.62
C VAL A 663 3.32 2.31 -1.03
N ASP A 664 2.15 2.78 -0.61
CA ASP A 664 1.95 4.11 -0.04
C ASP A 664 2.11 4.12 1.48
N ILE A 665 1.62 3.09 2.18
CA ILE A 665 1.70 3.02 3.64
C ILE A 665 3.17 2.96 4.09
N GLU A 666 3.96 2.07 3.52
CA GLU A 666 5.37 1.87 3.92
C GLU A 666 6.36 2.61 3.02
N ASP A 667 5.87 3.40 2.05
CA ASP A 667 6.72 4.18 1.12
C ASP A 667 7.77 3.30 0.42
N VAL A 668 7.36 2.13 -0.03
CA VAL A 668 8.24 1.07 -0.57
C VAL A 668 9.09 1.60 -1.74
N ARG A 669 8.54 2.53 -2.52
CA ARG A 669 9.20 3.15 -3.67
C ARG A 669 9.96 4.45 -3.35
N GLY A 670 9.76 5.03 -2.16
CA GLY A 670 10.38 6.29 -1.74
C GLY A 670 9.76 7.57 -2.32
N ASN A 671 8.60 7.48 -2.99
CA ASN A 671 7.93 8.60 -3.63
C ASN A 671 6.44 8.74 -3.24
N ALA A 672 6.01 8.14 -2.13
CA ALA A 672 4.62 8.29 -1.65
C ALA A 672 4.27 9.75 -1.27
N HIS A 673 5.27 10.60 -1.02
CA HIS A 673 5.06 12.03 -0.78
C HIS A 673 4.41 12.77 -1.96
N GLU A 674 4.54 12.25 -3.19
CA GLU A 674 3.95 12.83 -4.40
C GLU A 674 2.43 12.60 -4.52
N GLY A 675 1.88 11.67 -3.74
CA GLY A 675 0.48 11.24 -3.79
C GLY A 675 0.33 9.72 -3.90
N ILE A 676 -0.87 9.24 -3.56
CA ILE A 676 -1.31 7.84 -3.56
C ILE A 676 -1.18 7.23 -4.95
N HIS A 677 -0.67 6.02 -5.06
CA HIS A 677 -0.56 5.32 -6.34
C HIS A 677 -1.90 4.68 -6.74
N GLY A 678 -2.77 5.43 -7.43
CA GLY A 678 -4.13 5.01 -7.78
C GLY A 678 -4.19 3.67 -8.53
N ALA A 679 -3.31 3.46 -9.51
CA ALA A 679 -3.23 2.19 -10.23
C ALA A 679 -2.81 1.01 -9.34
N SER A 680 -1.92 1.24 -8.36
CA SER A 680 -1.57 0.18 -7.39
C SER A 680 -2.78 -0.17 -6.53
N ALA A 681 -3.53 0.82 -6.05
CA ALA A 681 -4.73 0.60 -5.25
C ALA A 681 -5.80 -0.20 -6.02
N GLY A 682 -6.03 0.12 -7.29
CA GLY A 682 -6.89 -0.66 -8.17
C GLY A 682 -6.36 -2.06 -8.45
N GLY A 683 -5.05 -2.18 -8.67
CA GLY A 683 -4.35 -3.45 -8.85
C GLY A 683 -4.45 -4.36 -7.63
N VAL A 684 -4.42 -3.83 -6.41
CA VAL A 684 -4.58 -4.58 -5.16
C VAL A 684 -5.96 -5.25 -5.10
N TRP A 685 -7.02 -4.53 -5.45
CA TRP A 685 -8.36 -5.13 -5.58
C TRP A 685 -8.36 -6.27 -6.60
N GLN A 686 -7.75 -6.05 -7.77
CA GLN A 686 -7.63 -7.08 -8.80
C GLN A 686 -6.83 -8.29 -8.30
N ALA A 687 -5.68 -8.11 -7.63
CA ALA A 687 -4.90 -9.20 -7.07
C ALA A 687 -5.70 -10.07 -6.10
N VAL A 688 -6.53 -9.46 -5.25
CA VAL A 688 -7.37 -10.20 -4.30
C VAL A 688 -8.51 -10.93 -4.98
N ILE A 689 -9.24 -10.27 -5.89
CA ILE A 689 -10.44 -10.86 -6.51
C ILE A 689 -10.09 -11.79 -7.67
N LEU A 690 -9.25 -11.30 -8.58
CA LEU A 690 -8.90 -11.95 -9.84
C LEU A 690 -7.71 -12.93 -9.71
N GLY A 691 -6.84 -12.72 -8.72
CA GLY A 691 -5.73 -13.61 -8.37
C GLY A 691 -6.12 -14.61 -7.28
N PHE A 692 -6.10 -14.21 -6.00
CA PHE A 692 -6.36 -15.13 -4.87
C PHE A 692 -7.78 -15.67 -4.83
N GLY A 693 -8.77 -14.84 -5.15
CA GLY A 693 -10.15 -15.28 -5.32
C GLY A 693 -10.35 -16.11 -6.59
N GLY A 694 -9.41 -16.06 -7.54
CA GLY A 694 -9.46 -16.73 -8.83
C GLY A 694 -10.79 -16.55 -9.54
N VAL A 695 -11.36 -15.34 -9.45
CA VAL A 695 -12.66 -15.05 -10.04
C VAL A 695 -12.56 -14.98 -11.55
N GLN A 696 -13.44 -15.74 -12.21
CA GLN A 696 -13.63 -15.77 -13.65
C GLN A 696 -14.95 -15.07 -14.00
N LEU A 697 -14.86 -14.02 -14.80
CA LEU A 697 -15.96 -13.11 -15.14
C LEU A 697 -16.50 -13.48 -16.53
N ALA A 698 -17.18 -14.62 -16.63
CA ALA A 698 -17.69 -15.15 -17.90
C ALA A 698 -19.05 -15.81 -17.74
N GLY A 699 -19.84 -15.83 -18.82
CA GLY A 699 -21.16 -16.47 -18.87
C GLY A 699 -22.22 -15.72 -18.05
N ASP A 700 -23.18 -16.47 -17.51
CA ASP A 700 -24.35 -15.92 -16.80
C ASP A 700 -24.05 -15.51 -15.35
N ALA A 701 -22.96 -16.00 -14.76
CA ALA A 701 -22.57 -15.68 -13.38
C ALA A 701 -21.06 -15.82 -13.18
N PRO A 702 -20.44 -14.95 -12.36
CA PRO A 702 -19.03 -15.08 -12.00
C PRO A 702 -18.79 -16.36 -11.19
N THR A 703 -17.69 -17.03 -11.47
CA THR A 703 -17.25 -18.25 -10.76
C THR A 703 -15.87 -18.04 -10.14
N SER A 704 -15.44 -18.92 -9.23
CA SER A 704 -14.17 -18.78 -8.50
C SER A 704 -13.43 -20.11 -8.44
N THR A 705 -12.11 -20.05 -8.67
CA THR A 705 -11.15 -21.13 -8.37
C THR A 705 -10.10 -20.55 -7.42
N PRO A 706 -10.26 -20.67 -6.09
CA PRO A 706 -9.44 -19.92 -5.13
C PRO A 706 -7.97 -20.38 -5.07
N HIS A 707 -7.07 -19.42 -4.92
CA HIS A 707 -5.62 -19.57 -4.73
C HIS A 707 -5.16 -18.86 -3.45
N LEU A 708 -5.79 -19.16 -2.31
CA LEU A 708 -5.53 -18.42 -1.07
C LEU A 708 -4.04 -18.55 -0.62
N PRO A 709 -3.40 -17.44 -0.22
CA PRO A 709 -2.06 -17.45 0.37
C PRO A 709 -1.99 -18.27 1.66
N TYR A 710 -0.77 -18.66 2.04
CA TYR A 710 -0.53 -19.24 3.36
C TYR A 710 -0.94 -18.24 4.46
N GLY A 711 -1.71 -18.71 5.44
CA GLY A 711 -2.19 -17.91 6.57
C GLY A 711 -3.59 -17.31 6.41
N TRP A 712 -4.10 -17.15 5.18
CA TRP A 712 -5.46 -16.68 4.96
C TRP A 712 -6.46 -17.80 5.22
N LYS A 713 -7.25 -17.67 6.28
CA LYS A 713 -8.29 -18.62 6.69
C LYS A 713 -9.58 -18.45 5.90
N ARG A 714 -9.88 -17.20 5.50
CA ARG A 714 -11.09 -16.83 4.78
C ARG A 714 -10.87 -15.60 3.93
N LEU A 715 -11.47 -15.60 2.74
CA LEU A 715 -11.63 -14.44 1.87
C LEU A 715 -13.12 -14.29 1.55
N LYS A 716 -13.76 -13.22 2.02
CA LYS A 716 -15.18 -12.92 1.76
C LYS A 716 -15.34 -11.58 1.05
N PHE A 717 -16.14 -11.56 -0.01
CA PHE A 717 -16.47 -10.35 -0.77
C PHE A 717 -17.75 -10.57 -1.57
N LYS A 718 -18.20 -9.55 -2.30
CA LYS A 718 -19.27 -9.69 -3.29
C LYS A 718 -19.02 -8.83 -4.51
N LEU A 719 -19.63 -9.20 -5.63
CA LEU A 719 -19.49 -8.54 -6.93
C LEU A 719 -20.85 -8.31 -7.57
N MET A 720 -21.01 -7.19 -8.27
CA MET A 720 -22.14 -6.90 -9.13
C MET A 720 -21.87 -7.46 -10.53
N TRP A 721 -22.75 -8.33 -11.02
CA TRP A 721 -22.72 -8.87 -12.38
C TRP A 721 -24.13 -8.87 -12.96
N HIS A 722 -24.32 -8.24 -14.12
CA HIS A 722 -25.62 -8.12 -14.80
C HIS A 722 -26.75 -7.62 -13.88
N GLY A 723 -26.42 -6.65 -13.01
CA GLY A 723 -27.35 -6.04 -12.06
C GLY A 723 -27.69 -6.89 -10.83
N LYS A 724 -26.95 -7.98 -10.56
CA LYS A 724 -27.13 -8.85 -9.40
C LYS A 724 -25.87 -8.93 -8.55
N TRP A 725 -26.04 -8.98 -7.23
CA TRP A 725 -24.97 -9.25 -6.29
C TRP A 725 -24.68 -10.75 -6.20
N HIS A 726 -23.40 -11.11 -6.33
CA HIS A 726 -22.85 -12.45 -6.14
C HIS A 726 -21.89 -12.43 -4.96
N GLU A 727 -22.20 -13.19 -3.91
CA GLU A 727 -21.35 -13.29 -2.71
C GLU A 727 -20.40 -14.47 -2.82
N PHE A 728 -19.17 -14.26 -2.35
CA PHE A 728 -18.13 -15.27 -2.27
C PHE A 728 -17.66 -15.36 -0.81
N ASP A 729 -17.57 -16.59 -0.29
CA ASP A 729 -17.05 -16.92 1.04
C ASP A 729 -16.08 -18.09 0.88
N LEU A 730 -14.84 -17.76 0.52
CA LEU A 730 -13.79 -18.69 0.18
C LEU A 730 -13.01 -19.03 1.45
N ARG A 731 -12.76 -20.31 1.71
CA ARG A 731 -12.03 -20.79 2.89
C ARG A 731 -10.88 -21.67 2.45
N SER A 732 -9.78 -21.62 3.20
CA SER A 732 -8.64 -22.52 2.98
C SER A 732 -9.03 -23.95 3.35
N ASP A 733 -8.61 -24.93 2.55
CA ASP A 733 -8.69 -26.34 2.94
C ASP A 733 -7.77 -26.60 4.15
N GLU A 734 -8.18 -27.44 5.11
CA GLU A 734 -7.38 -27.79 6.30
C GLU A 734 -5.98 -28.33 5.95
N LYS A 735 -5.80 -28.88 4.73
CA LYS A 735 -4.52 -29.40 4.23
C LYS A 735 -3.53 -28.31 3.79
N ASP A 736 -4.01 -27.11 3.45
CA ASP A 736 -3.18 -25.97 3.03
C ASP A 736 -2.60 -25.18 4.22
N ILE A 737 -2.92 -25.58 5.45
CA ILE A 737 -2.34 -25.05 6.71
C ILE A 737 -1.06 -25.84 7.09
N MET A 738 -0.37 -26.48 6.15
CA MET A 738 0.93 -27.10 6.46
C MET A 738 2.01 -26.01 6.59
N ARG A 739 2.42 -25.71 7.83
CA ARG A 739 3.51 -24.76 8.14
C ARG A 739 4.84 -25.26 7.56
N ASP A 740 5.51 -24.43 6.76
CA ASP A 740 6.84 -24.68 6.17
C ASP A 740 7.94 -24.55 7.24
N ILE A 741 8.19 -25.63 8.00
CA ILE A 741 9.25 -25.68 9.03
C ILE A 741 10.60 -25.80 8.33
N ARG A 742 11.45 -24.77 8.50
CA ARG A 742 12.78 -24.68 7.86
C ARG A 742 13.93 -24.57 8.85
N GLY A 743 13.66 -24.36 10.13
CA GLY A 743 14.68 -24.22 11.17
C GLY A 743 14.33 -24.87 12.50
N PHE A 744 15.35 -25.36 13.21
CA PHE A 744 15.25 -25.78 14.60
C PHE A 744 16.25 -25.01 15.47
N ILE A 745 15.82 -24.58 16.64
CA ILE A 745 16.65 -23.91 17.64
C ILE A 745 16.64 -24.75 18.91
N PHE A 746 17.77 -25.33 19.26
CA PHE A 746 17.89 -26.18 20.45
C PHE A 746 18.43 -25.38 21.64
N ASP A 747 17.84 -25.53 22.82
CA ASP A 747 18.57 -25.22 24.04
C ASP A 747 19.73 -26.21 24.24
N LEU A 748 20.68 -25.83 25.08
CA LEU A 748 21.85 -26.64 25.38
C LEU A 748 21.63 -27.54 26.61
N ASP A 749 21.23 -26.91 27.72
CA ASP A 749 21.22 -27.49 29.06
C ASP A 749 19.92 -28.30 29.24
N GLY A 750 20.02 -29.61 29.46
CA GLY A 750 18.85 -30.49 29.59
C GLY A 750 18.20 -30.93 28.27
N VAL A 751 18.66 -30.38 27.13
CA VAL A 751 18.20 -30.77 25.78
C VAL A 751 19.27 -31.56 25.02
N LEU A 752 20.46 -30.99 24.82
CA LEU A 752 21.56 -31.66 24.11
C LEU A 752 22.53 -32.36 25.07
N THR A 753 22.68 -31.84 26.29
CA THR A 753 23.56 -32.39 27.33
C THR A 753 23.02 -32.07 28.72
N ASP A 754 23.32 -32.89 29.73
CA ASP A 754 22.90 -32.63 31.13
C ASP A 754 23.93 -31.79 31.89
N THR A 755 24.22 -30.59 31.38
CA THR A 755 25.11 -29.62 32.04
C THR A 755 24.46 -28.93 33.24
N ALA A 756 23.16 -29.14 33.46
CA ALA A 756 22.43 -28.68 34.64
C ALA A 756 23.05 -29.20 35.95
N GLU A 757 23.59 -30.42 35.95
CA GLU A 757 24.31 -30.97 37.10
C GLU A 757 25.60 -30.19 37.41
N TYR A 758 26.34 -29.74 36.39
CA TYR A 758 27.54 -28.93 36.60
C TYR A 758 27.21 -27.51 37.09
N HIS A 759 26.05 -26.97 36.66
CA HIS A 759 25.53 -25.73 37.22
C HIS A 759 25.20 -25.88 38.70
N TYR A 760 24.54 -26.98 39.10
CA TYR A 760 24.25 -27.29 40.49
C TYR A 760 25.53 -27.40 41.32
N LEU A 761 26.51 -28.20 40.89
CA LEU A 761 27.78 -28.36 41.61
C LEU A 761 28.54 -27.05 41.76
N GLY A 762 28.52 -26.19 40.72
CA GLY A 762 29.12 -24.86 40.79
C GLY A 762 28.44 -23.95 41.81
N TRP A 763 27.11 -23.97 41.86
CA TRP A 763 26.34 -23.21 42.85
C TRP A 763 26.48 -23.77 44.27
N GLN A 764 26.48 -25.10 44.43
CA GLN A 764 26.68 -25.76 45.72
C GLN A 764 28.04 -25.44 46.29
N LYS A 765 29.10 -25.54 45.49
CA LYS A 765 30.44 -25.19 45.93
C LYS A 765 30.55 -23.72 46.35
N LEU A 766 29.97 -22.80 45.58
CA LEU A 766 29.93 -21.39 45.95
C LEU A 766 29.15 -21.19 47.27
N ALA A 767 27.98 -21.83 47.40
CA ALA A 767 27.14 -21.71 48.59
C ALA A 767 27.83 -22.27 49.84
N ASP A 768 28.51 -23.41 49.74
CA ASP A 768 29.27 -24.01 50.84
C ASP A 768 30.42 -23.11 51.31
N GLU A 769 31.13 -22.48 50.38
CA GLU A 769 32.21 -21.51 50.69
C GLU A 769 31.68 -20.25 51.39
N GLU A 770 30.48 -19.81 51.03
CA GLU A 770 29.83 -18.61 51.57
C GLU A 770 28.95 -18.89 52.80
N GLY A 771 28.81 -20.16 53.20
CA GLY A 771 27.94 -20.59 54.29
C GLY A 771 26.45 -20.40 54.02
N LEU A 772 26.03 -20.43 52.75
CA LEU A 772 24.65 -20.26 52.31
C LEU A 772 23.95 -21.63 52.16
N PRO A 773 22.71 -21.78 52.63
CA PRO A 773 21.97 -23.02 52.45
C PRO A 773 21.55 -23.17 50.97
N PHE A 774 22.08 -24.19 50.30
CA PHE A 774 21.72 -24.55 48.93
C PHE A 774 21.67 -26.06 48.78
N ASN A 775 20.57 -26.58 48.23
CA ASN A 775 20.35 -28.00 48.03
C ASN A 775 19.75 -28.23 46.63
N ARG A 776 19.54 -29.50 46.26
CA ARG A 776 19.01 -29.84 44.93
C ARG A 776 17.61 -29.29 44.68
N GLU A 777 16.77 -29.28 45.70
CA GLU A 777 15.41 -28.72 45.62
C GLU A 777 15.45 -27.21 45.29
N ALA A 778 16.34 -26.45 45.93
CA ALA A 778 16.53 -25.03 45.63
C ALA A 778 17.14 -24.77 44.23
N ASN A 779 17.90 -25.72 43.68
CA ASN A 779 18.47 -25.60 42.33
C ASN A 779 17.41 -25.73 41.23
N GLU A 780 16.34 -26.49 41.47
CA GLU A 780 15.25 -26.64 40.49
C GLU A 780 14.60 -25.28 40.17
N GLU A 781 14.49 -24.38 41.16
CA GLU A 781 13.98 -23.01 40.96
C GLU A 781 14.93 -22.08 40.16
N LEU A 782 16.13 -22.55 39.84
CA LEU A 782 17.15 -21.82 39.08
C LEU A 782 17.25 -22.25 37.62
N ARG A 783 16.53 -23.31 37.20
CA ARG A 783 16.55 -23.77 35.80
C ARG A 783 16.03 -22.68 34.86
N GLY A 784 16.82 -22.36 33.83
CA GLY A 784 16.50 -21.30 32.87
C GLY A 784 16.59 -19.87 33.43
N VAL A 785 17.04 -19.68 34.66
CA VAL A 785 17.21 -18.35 35.29
C VAL A 785 18.63 -17.83 35.04
N SER A 786 18.75 -16.50 34.85
CA SER A 786 20.06 -15.86 34.65
C SER A 786 21.01 -16.13 35.83
N ARG A 787 22.33 -16.08 35.58
CA ARG A 787 23.34 -16.29 36.64
C ARG A 787 23.22 -15.29 37.78
N ARG A 788 22.90 -14.03 37.46
CA ARG A 788 22.75 -12.96 38.46
C ARG A 788 21.52 -13.20 39.32
N ASP A 789 20.38 -13.47 38.70
CA ASP A 789 19.14 -13.70 39.44
C ASP A 789 19.20 -14.99 40.25
N SER A 790 19.90 -16.01 39.74
CA SER A 790 20.22 -17.23 40.48
C SER A 790 21.01 -16.92 41.75
N LEU A 791 22.08 -16.11 41.66
CA LEU A 791 22.86 -15.70 42.83
C LEU A 791 22.00 -14.92 43.83
N LEU A 792 21.17 -13.98 43.37
CA LEU A 792 20.27 -13.20 44.23
C LEU A 792 19.24 -14.09 44.95
N LYS A 793 18.70 -15.10 44.26
CA LYS A 793 17.82 -16.12 44.85
C LYS A 793 18.53 -16.97 45.91
N ILE A 794 19.77 -17.40 45.66
CA ILE A 794 20.55 -18.17 46.65
C ILE A 794 20.83 -17.33 47.89
N ILE A 795 21.12 -16.03 47.72
CA ILE A 795 21.36 -15.10 48.83
C ILE A 795 20.07 -14.81 49.61
N ALA A 796 18.91 -14.70 48.95
CA ALA A 796 17.57 -14.53 49.54
C ALA A 796 17.48 -13.49 50.68
N ASN A 797 18.13 -12.34 50.55
CA ASN A 797 18.23 -11.29 51.58
C ASN A 797 18.86 -11.74 52.91
N ARG A 798 19.54 -12.88 52.97
CA ARG A 798 20.17 -13.42 54.19
C ARG A 798 21.43 -12.65 54.57
N ARG A 799 22.09 -12.00 53.61
CA ARG A 799 23.29 -11.17 53.80
C ARG A 799 23.36 -10.08 52.73
N GLN A 800 23.82 -8.89 53.10
CA GLN A 800 24.05 -7.80 52.14
C GLN A 800 25.44 -7.92 51.54
N TYR A 801 25.50 -7.99 50.22
CA TYR A 801 26.74 -7.97 49.43
C TYR A 801 26.77 -6.69 48.59
N SER A 802 27.95 -6.10 48.42
CA SER A 802 28.15 -5.03 47.43
C SER A 802 28.13 -5.60 46.01
N GLU A 803 27.82 -4.77 45.00
CA GLU A 803 27.84 -5.21 43.58
C GLU A 803 29.20 -5.81 43.18
N ALA A 804 30.31 -5.28 43.69
CA ALA A 804 31.64 -5.83 43.42
C ALA A 804 31.81 -7.26 43.98
N GLN A 805 31.17 -7.58 45.10
CA GLN A 805 31.18 -8.94 45.67
C GLN A 805 30.26 -9.87 44.88
N LEU A 806 29.09 -9.39 44.45
CA LEU A 806 28.20 -10.18 43.60
C LEU A 806 28.88 -10.56 42.28
N GLU A 807 29.60 -9.62 41.66
CA GLU A 807 30.38 -9.87 40.44
C GLU A 807 31.47 -10.93 40.68
N GLU A 808 32.25 -10.81 41.76
CA GLU A 808 33.28 -11.80 42.11
C GLU A 808 32.71 -13.20 42.34
N MET A 809 31.57 -13.30 43.02
CA MET A 809 30.88 -14.57 43.27
C MET A 809 30.38 -15.21 41.96
N MET A 810 29.84 -14.40 41.04
CA MET A 810 29.43 -14.86 39.71
C MET A 810 30.62 -15.36 38.89
N ASP A 811 31.75 -14.65 38.93
CA ASP A 811 32.99 -15.06 38.27
C ASP A 811 33.55 -16.34 38.88
N ARG A 812 33.52 -16.46 40.22
CA ARG A 812 34.00 -17.64 40.93
C ARG A 812 33.16 -18.87 40.62
N LYS A 813 31.82 -18.73 40.62
CA LYS A 813 30.92 -19.80 40.15
C LYS A 813 31.21 -20.17 38.70
N ASN A 814 31.47 -19.20 37.84
CA ASN A 814 31.81 -19.46 36.45
C ASN A 814 33.11 -20.26 36.31
N ARG A 815 34.15 -19.95 37.11
CA ARG A 815 35.39 -20.76 37.14
C ARG A 815 35.10 -22.21 37.54
N TYR A 816 34.29 -22.45 38.56
CA TYR A 816 33.92 -23.81 38.97
C TYR A 816 33.19 -24.57 37.87
N TYR A 817 32.27 -23.88 37.18
CA TYR A 817 31.57 -24.46 36.05
C TYR A 817 32.52 -24.78 34.88
N VAL A 818 33.42 -23.85 34.53
CA VAL A 818 34.41 -24.03 33.46
C VAL A 818 35.32 -25.24 33.76
N ASP A 819 35.79 -25.38 35.00
CA ASP A 819 36.59 -26.53 35.43
C ASP A 819 35.85 -27.87 35.27
N LEU A 820 34.53 -27.88 35.52
CA LEU A 820 33.69 -29.08 35.37
C LEU A 820 33.49 -29.43 33.89
N ILE A 821 33.16 -28.46 33.03
CA ILE A 821 32.93 -28.72 31.60
C ILE A 821 34.20 -29.10 30.83
N HIS A 822 35.40 -28.81 31.36
CA HIS A 822 36.65 -29.22 30.73
C HIS A 822 36.80 -30.74 30.60
N ASN A 823 36.14 -31.50 31.50
CA ASN A 823 36.11 -32.95 31.52
C ASN A 823 35.02 -33.57 30.63
N MET A 824 34.18 -32.73 29.98
CA MET A 824 33.14 -33.22 29.08
C MET A 824 33.73 -33.87 27.82
N THR A 825 33.01 -34.87 27.35
CA THR A 825 33.30 -35.66 26.17
C THR A 825 32.02 -35.89 25.36
N LYS A 826 32.16 -36.55 24.20
CA LYS A 826 31.00 -36.97 23.39
C LYS A 826 30.02 -37.89 24.12
N ALA A 827 30.45 -38.54 25.20
CA ALA A 827 29.59 -39.43 25.99
C ALA A 827 28.53 -38.67 26.81
N ASP A 828 28.69 -37.34 26.96
CA ASP A 828 27.78 -36.48 27.73
C ASP A 828 26.62 -35.93 26.89
N LEU A 829 26.47 -36.38 25.64
CA LEU A 829 25.31 -36.09 24.80
C LEU A 829 24.09 -36.88 25.26
N LEU A 830 22.94 -36.22 25.37
CA LEU A 830 21.69 -36.89 25.72
C LEU A 830 21.24 -37.85 24.60
N PRO A 831 20.65 -39.01 24.95
CA PRO A 831 20.23 -40.00 23.96
C PRO A 831 19.26 -39.41 22.91
N GLY A 832 19.54 -39.68 21.64
CA GLY A 832 18.72 -39.23 20.51
C GLY A 832 19.08 -37.86 19.93
N ALA A 833 19.86 -37.03 20.63
CA ALA A 833 20.25 -35.69 20.16
C ALA A 833 20.97 -35.73 18.80
N VAL A 834 22.03 -36.54 18.68
CA VAL A 834 22.80 -36.65 17.42
C VAL A 834 21.96 -37.17 16.27
N ALA A 835 21.12 -38.18 16.51
CA ALA A 835 20.27 -38.78 15.49
C ALA A 835 19.28 -37.77 14.92
N LEU A 836 18.64 -36.97 15.78
CA LEU A 836 17.71 -35.93 15.35
C LEU A 836 18.43 -34.80 14.61
N LEU A 837 19.59 -34.35 15.10
CA LEU A 837 20.39 -33.33 14.41
C LEU A 837 20.79 -33.79 12.99
N ASP A 838 21.26 -35.03 12.84
CA ASP A 838 21.65 -35.58 11.54
C ASP A 838 20.45 -35.74 10.58
N GLU A 839 19.27 -36.11 11.09
CA GLU A 839 18.04 -36.19 10.30
C GLU A 839 17.56 -34.82 9.81
N LEU A 840 17.57 -33.81 10.68
CA LEU A 840 17.19 -32.44 10.33
C LEU A 840 18.10 -31.88 9.24
N ARG A 841 19.42 -32.05 9.37
CA ARG A 841 20.38 -31.62 8.34
C ARG A 841 20.16 -32.34 7.01
N SER A 842 19.92 -33.66 7.05
CA SER A 842 19.64 -34.45 5.85
C SER A 842 18.35 -34.01 5.14
N ALA A 843 17.41 -33.43 5.88
CA ALA A 843 16.18 -32.84 5.35
C ALA A 843 16.34 -31.37 4.88
N GLY A 844 17.55 -30.80 4.96
CA GLY A 844 17.81 -29.41 4.58
C GLY A 844 17.33 -28.37 5.60
N ILE A 845 17.01 -28.80 6.82
CA ILE A 845 16.56 -27.93 7.92
C ILE A 845 17.77 -27.33 8.61
N LYS A 846 17.77 -26.01 8.77
CA LYS A 846 18.85 -25.29 9.46
C LYS A 846 18.75 -25.48 10.97
N ILE A 847 19.88 -25.47 11.66
CA ILE A 847 19.96 -25.75 13.10
C ILE A 847 20.72 -24.64 13.80
N ALA A 848 20.11 -24.05 14.83
CA ALA A 848 20.77 -23.14 15.75
C ALA A 848 20.76 -23.67 17.19
N LEU A 849 21.67 -23.12 18.00
CA LEU A 849 21.67 -23.26 19.46
C LEU A 849 21.21 -21.94 20.11
N GLY A 850 20.37 -22.01 21.14
CA GLY A 850 19.95 -20.85 21.92
C GLY A 850 20.13 -21.08 23.42
N SER A 851 21.30 -20.71 23.98
CA SER A 851 21.63 -20.89 25.40
C SER A 851 21.86 -19.56 26.13
N ALA A 852 21.43 -19.46 27.39
CA ALA A 852 21.78 -18.32 28.24
C ALA A 852 23.24 -18.35 28.74
N SER A 853 23.96 -19.44 28.51
CA SER A 853 25.34 -19.64 28.96
C SER A 853 26.33 -18.94 28.03
N LYS A 854 27.27 -18.20 28.61
CA LYS A 854 28.43 -17.62 27.90
C LYS A 854 29.48 -18.65 27.46
N ASN A 855 29.30 -19.93 27.81
CA ASN A 855 30.26 -21.01 27.53
C ASN A 855 29.71 -22.01 26.50
N ALA A 856 28.62 -21.68 25.80
CA ALA A 856 27.91 -22.60 24.90
C ALA A 856 28.82 -23.16 23.79
N GLN A 857 29.64 -22.30 23.18
CA GLN A 857 30.62 -22.68 22.16
C GLN A 857 31.58 -23.79 22.66
N THR A 858 32.16 -23.61 23.85
CA THR A 858 33.11 -24.57 24.43
C THR A 858 32.45 -25.92 24.71
N VAL A 859 31.19 -25.93 25.16
CA VAL A 859 30.45 -27.17 25.40
C VAL A 859 30.19 -27.90 24.09
N ILE A 860 29.73 -27.20 23.05
CA ILE A 860 29.46 -27.80 21.73
C ILE A 860 30.72 -28.41 21.10
N GLU A 861 31.87 -27.74 21.24
CA GLU A 861 33.17 -28.26 20.79
C GLU A 861 33.56 -29.55 21.53
N LYS A 862 33.35 -29.61 22.85
CA LYS A 862 33.65 -30.78 23.68
C LYS A 862 32.73 -31.98 23.39
N LEU A 863 31.46 -31.70 23.16
CA LEU A 863 30.46 -32.69 22.74
C LEU A 863 30.70 -33.16 21.30
N GLY A 864 31.48 -32.42 20.50
CA GLY A 864 31.87 -32.78 19.15
C GLY A 864 30.71 -32.71 18.15
N ILE A 865 29.80 -31.74 18.32
CA ILE A 865 28.65 -31.49 17.44
C ILE A 865 28.69 -30.11 16.76
N SER A 866 29.83 -29.40 16.83
CA SER A 866 30.01 -28.08 16.18
C SER A 866 29.72 -28.11 14.67
N ASP A 867 29.97 -29.24 14.01
CA ASP A 867 29.72 -29.47 12.58
C ASP A 867 28.23 -29.61 12.22
N ARG A 868 27.36 -29.73 13.23
CA ARG A 868 25.91 -29.91 13.06
C ARG A 868 25.10 -28.66 13.33
N ILE A 869 25.71 -27.64 13.94
CA ILE A 869 25.06 -26.39 14.34
C ILE A 869 25.49 -25.29 13.37
N ASP A 870 24.52 -24.66 12.71
CA ASP A 870 24.79 -23.59 11.74
C ASP A 870 24.99 -22.23 12.43
N VAL A 871 24.30 -21.98 13.56
CA VAL A 871 24.35 -20.73 14.33
C VAL A 871 24.35 -21.00 15.83
N ILE A 872 25.13 -20.23 16.60
CA ILE A 872 25.13 -20.29 18.06
C ILE A 872 24.75 -18.93 18.63
N ALA A 873 23.59 -18.86 19.29
CA ALA A 873 23.13 -17.74 20.08
C ALA A 873 23.38 -18.05 21.57
N ASP A 874 24.24 -17.28 22.21
CA ASP A 874 24.72 -17.54 23.57
C ASP A 874 24.48 -16.33 24.51
N GLY A 875 24.99 -16.42 25.75
CA GLY A 875 24.85 -15.35 26.74
C GLY A 875 25.54 -14.00 26.39
N TYR A 876 26.23 -13.89 25.25
CA TYR A 876 26.74 -12.63 24.69
C TYR A 876 25.86 -12.06 23.57
N SER A 877 24.99 -12.88 22.96
CA SER A 877 24.19 -12.49 21.79
C SER A 877 23.11 -11.47 22.11
N VAL A 878 22.59 -11.45 23.34
CA VAL A 878 21.42 -10.62 23.70
C VAL A 878 21.56 -9.95 25.06
N LYS A 879 20.88 -8.81 25.24
CA LYS A 879 20.83 -8.07 26.51
C LYS A 879 19.78 -8.63 27.46
N GLN A 880 18.63 -9.07 26.96
CA GLN A 880 17.55 -9.65 27.76
C GLN A 880 17.55 -11.18 27.58
N PRO A 881 17.82 -11.96 28.64
CA PRO A 881 17.77 -13.42 28.57
C PRO A 881 16.32 -13.94 28.62
N LYS A 882 16.14 -15.25 28.41
CA LYS A 882 14.88 -15.97 28.65
C LYS A 882 14.31 -15.57 30.03
N PRO A 883 13.01 -15.24 30.16
CA PRO A 883 11.91 -15.54 29.23
C PRO A 883 11.67 -14.52 28.10
N ALA A 884 12.52 -13.50 27.94
CA ALA A 884 12.41 -12.61 26.78
C ALA A 884 12.72 -13.37 25.47
N PRO A 885 12.02 -13.06 24.36
CA PRO A 885 12.17 -13.79 23.09
C PRO A 885 13.48 -13.49 22.35
N ASP A 886 14.23 -12.47 22.79
CA ASP A 886 15.40 -11.90 22.12
C ASP A 886 16.40 -12.97 21.65
N LEU A 887 16.70 -13.97 22.49
CA LEU A 887 17.71 -15.00 22.18
C LEU A 887 17.30 -15.85 20.97
N PHE A 888 16.03 -16.23 20.89
CA PHE A 888 15.51 -17.04 19.79
C PHE A 888 15.28 -16.21 18.53
N LEU A 889 14.80 -14.97 18.67
CA LEU A 889 14.69 -14.04 17.54
C LEU A 889 16.05 -13.76 16.91
N PHE A 890 17.10 -13.59 17.73
CA PHE A 890 18.47 -13.48 17.26
C PHE A 890 18.91 -14.73 16.49
N ALA A 891 18.71 -15.92 17.05
CA ALA A 891 19.06 -17.18 16.39
C ALA A 891 18.35 -17.37 15.04
N ALA A 892 17.05 -17.07 14.95
CA ALA A 892 16.30 -17.14 13.69
C ALA A 892 16.81 -16.13 12.65
N GLY A 893 17.12 -14.90 13.09
CA GLY A 893 17.68 -13.86 12.24
C GLY A 893 19.04 -14.27 11.62
N GLU A 894 19.93 -14.82 12.43
CA GLU A 894 21.23 -15.33 11.97
C GLU A 894 21.09 -16.55 11.04
N LEU A 895 20.06 -17.38 11.25
CA LEU A 895 19.71 -18.45 10.30
C LEU A 895 19.13 -17.92 8.98
N GLY A 896 18.73 -16.65 8.91
CA GLY A 896 18.00 -16.08 7.78
C GLY A 896 16.60 -16.68 7.62
N LEU A 897 15.92 -16.95 8.75
CA LEU A 897 14.58 -17.54 8.80
C LEU A 897 13.62 -16.64 9.59
N GLU A 898 12.35 -16.62 9.18
CA GLU A 898 11.30 -16.00 9.97
C GLU A 898 10.96 -16.85 11.20
N PRO A 899 10.54 -16.26 12.34
CA PRO A 899 10.25 -17.02 13.56
C PRO A 899 9.22 -18.14 13.36
N GLN A 900 8.20 -17.93 12.53
CA GLN A 900 7.14 -18.91 12.27
C GLN A 900 7.63 -20.16 11.53
N GLN A 901 8.85 -20.12 10.99
CA GLN A 901 9.50 -21.25 10.31
C GLN A 901 10.41 -22.06 11.25
N CYS A 902 10.57 -21.59 12.48
CA CYS A 902 11.47 -22.14 13.47
C CYS A 902 10.70 -22.92 14.54
N VAL A 903 11.31 -24.00 14.99
CA VAL A 903 10.86 -24.80 16.13
C VAL A 903 11.92 -24.72 17.22
N VAL A 904 11.53 -24.31 18.42
CA VAL A 904 12.39 -24.29 19.60
C VAL A 904 12.25 -25.60 20.36
N VAL A 905 13.37 -26.22 20.77
CA VAL A 905 13.38 -27.41 21.63
C VAL A 905 14.01 -27.05 22.97
N GLU A 906 13.27 -27.24 24.06
CA GLU A 906 13.59 -26.62 25.36
C GLU A 906 13.14 -27.48 26.55
N ASP A 907 13.87 -27.43 27.67
CA ASP A 907 13.54 -28.20 28.88
C ASP A 907 13.00 -27.33 30.04
N ALA A 908 13.12 -26.00 29.98
CA ALA A 908 12.70 -25.08 31.02
C ALA A 908 11.46 -24.22 30.66
N ALA A 909 10.60 -23.95 31.64
CA ALA A 909 9.38 -23.14 31.48
C ALA A 909 9.67 -21.74 30.89
N ALA A 910 10.74 -21.07 31.37
CA ALA A 910 11.14 -19.75 30.88
C ALA A 910 11.56 -19.78 29.39
N GLY A 911 12.14 -20.88 28.91
CA GLY A 911 12.48 -21.01 27.50
C GLY A 911 11.25 -21.32 26.64
N ILE A 912 10.28 -22.08 27.15
CA ILE A 912 8.98 -22.26 26.46
C ILE A 912 8.26 -20.92 26.32
N GLU A 913 8.21 -20.12 27.40
CA GLU A 913 7.65 -18.77 27.37
C GLU A 913 8.34 -17.89 26.32
N ALA A 914 9.69 -17.92 26.27
CA ALA A 914 10.46 -17.16 25.27
C ALA A 914 10.17 -17.62 23.83
N ALA A 915 10.00 -18.92 23.59
CA ALA A 915 9.67 -19.46 22.26
C ALA A 915 8.29 -19.00 21.79
N LEU A 916 7.29 -19.06 22.67
CA LEU A 916 5.93 -18.61 22.39
C LEU A 916 5.86 -17.10 22.17
N ALA A 917 6.57 -16.33 23.00
CA ALA A 917 6.68 -14.87 22.84
C ALA A 917 7.38 -14.48 21.52
N ALA A 918 8.29 -15.32 21.03
CA ALA A 918 8.94 -15.15 19.73
C ALA A 918 8.04 -15.54 18.53
N GLY A 919 6.84 -16.11 18.77
CA GLY A 919 5.95 -16.59 17.72
C GLY A 919 6.42 -17.88 17.04
N MET A 920 7.23 -18.69 17.74
CA MET A 920 7.80 -19.95 17.24
C MET A 920 7.02 -21.16 17.76
N LEU A 921 7.10 -22.29 17.04
CA LEU A 921 6.66 -23.57 17.60
C LEU A 921 7.61 -24.03 18.70
N ALA A 922 7.11 -24.77 19.68
CA ALA A 922 7.87 -25.15 20.88
C ALA A 922 7.70 -26.64 21.18
N VAL A 923 8.81 -27.35 21.35
CA VAL A 923 8.89 -28.74 21.78
C VAL A 923 9.49 -28.76 23.18
N GLY A 924 8.67 -29.08 24.17
CA GLY A 924 9.06 -29.16 25.57
C GLY A 924 9.58 -30.54 25.95
N LEU A 925 10.75 -30.60 26.59
CA LEU A 925 11.34 -31.84 27.12
C LEU A 925 11.17 -31.96 28.64
N GLY A 926 10.60 -33.09 29.07
CA GLY A 926 10.43 -33.44 30.49
C GLY A 926 8.97 -33.49 30.94
N PRO A 927 8.71 -33.34 32.26
CA PRO A 927 7.37 -33.47 32.83
C PRO A 927 6.42 -32.36 32.34
N ALA A 928 5.17 -32.72 32.05
CA ALA A 928 4.17 -31.81 31.50
C ALA A 928 3.86 -30.63 32.45
N GLU A 929 4.04 -30.80 33.75
CA GLU A 929 3.89 -29.73 34.74
C GLU A 929 4.92 -28.60 34.56
N ARG A 930 6.05 -28.88 33.90
CA ARG A 930 7.15 -27.94 33.68
C ARG A 930 7.10 -27.27 32.31
N VAL A 931 6.80 -28.04 31.26
CA VAL A 931 6.87 -27.60 29.85
C VAL A 931 5.52 -27.71 29.14
N GLY A 932 4.41 -27.78 29.89
CA GLY A 932 3.07 -28.04 29.37
C GLY A 932 2.50 -26.98 28.43
N GLU A 933 3.06 -25.76 28.46
CA GLU A 933 2.72 -24.70 27.51
C GLU A 933 3.35 -24.94 26.11
N ALA A 934 4.24 -25.92 25.97
CA ALA A 934 4.81 -26.27 24.68
C ALA A 934 3.77 -26.95 23.78
N HIS A 935 3.85 -26.66 22.48
CA HIS A 935 2.97 -27.25 21.48
C HIS A 935 3.09 -28.78 21.39
N VAL A 936 4.30 -29.31 21.60
CA VAL A 936 4.57 -30.75 21.68
C VAL A 936 5.40 -31.03 22.92
N VAL A 937 4.94 -31.92 23.80
CA VAL A 937 5.68 -32.34 25.00
C VAL A 937 6.21 -33.76 24.81
N LEU A 938 7.51 -33.95 25.05
CA LEU A 938 8.19 -35.24 24.94
C LEU A 938 8.97 -35.55 26.23
N PRO A 939 9.10 -36.82 26.63
CA PRO A 939 9.88 -37.17 27.82
C PRO A 939 11.39 -36.96 27.62
N SER A 940 11.89 -37.14 26.39
CA SER A 940 13.29 -36.88 25.98
C SER A 940 13.41 -36.93 24.45
N LEU A 941 14.61 -36.69 23.92
CA LEU A 941 14.92 -36.91 22.49
C LEU A 941 15.15 -38.39 22.12
N ALA A 942 15.16 -39.31 23.09
CA ALA A 942 15.44 -40.71 22.84
C ALA A 942 14.36 -41.35 21.93
N GLY A 943 14.79 -41.84 20.77
CA GLY A 943 13.89 -42.47 19.79
C GLY A 943 13.03 -41.49 18.97
N VAL A 944 13.21 -40.18 19.13
CA VAL A 944 12.49 -39.17 18.35
C VAL A 944 13.02 -39.13 16.92
N ARG A 945 12.12 -39.25 15.95
CA ARG A 945 12.40 -39.17 14.51
C ARG A 945 11.87 -37.86 13.95
N TRP A 946 12.57 -37.24 13.00
CA TRP A 946 12.10 -36.00 12.37
C TRP A 946 10.72 -36.17 11.74
N SER A 947 10.46 -37.29 11.05
CA SER A 947 9.16 -37.55 10.43
C SER A 947 7.99 -37.52 11.42
N GLU A 948 8.15 -38.15 12.58
CA GLU A 948 7.12 -38.20 13.62
C GLU A 948 6.94 -36.85 14.32
N LEU A 949 8.05 -36.14 14.54
CA LEU A 949 8.02 -34.82 15.14
C LEU A 949 7.34 -33.81 14.19
N ARG A 950 7.64 -33.89 12.89
CA ARG A 950 6.99 -33.10 11.85
C ARG A 950 5.48 -33.33 11.85
N ASP A 951 5.04 -34.59 11.84
CA ASP A 951 3.61 -34.91 11.82
C ASP A 951 2.88 -34.36 13.06
N LYS A 952 3.51 -34.42 14.24
CA LYS A 952 2.98 -33.80 15.47
C LYS A 952 2.93 -32.29 15.38
N LEU A 953 3.98 -31.64 14.90
CA LEU A 953 4.06 -30.19 14.76
C LEU A 953 3.10 -29.65 13.68
N SER A 954 2.80 -30.44 12.65
CA SER A 954 1.80 -30.12 11.63
C SER A 954 0.35 -30.23 12.13
N ALA A 955 0.12 -30.91 13.26
CA ALA A 955 -1.20 -31.08 13.88
C ALA A 955 -1.51 -30.04 14.98
N VAL A 956 -0.64 -29.05 15.15
CA VAL A 956 -0.78 -27.97 16.14
C VAL A 956 -1.47 -26.78 15.48
N ASP A 957 -2.64 -26.39 15.99
CA ASP A 957 -3.48 -25.28 15.50
C ASP A 957 -2.81 -23.89 15.58
#